data_AF-A0A1I8J8P2-F1
#
_entry.id   AF-A0A1I8J8P2-F1
#
_cell.length_a   1.000
_cell.length_b   1.000
_cell.length_c   1.000
_cell.angle_alpha   90.00
_cell.angle_beta   90.00
_cell.angle_gamma   90.00
#
_symmetry.space_group_name_H-M   'P 1'
#
loop_
_entity.id
_entity.type
_entity.pdbx_description
1 polymer ?
#
loop_
_entity_poly.entity_id
_entity_poly.type
_entity_poly.pdbx_seq_one_letter_code
_entity_poly.pdbx_strand_id
1 'polypeptide(L)'
;MAVLEHRLVHLDLKGAPPTIQYLQELLPLLKSCGCTGLLIEYEDTFPFGEDLSLLVNKSAYYRESDIRSLLQLCSELDFAVVPLVQCFGHLEYALKHEKYFHLRECAQYPNNICPILQEAVDLVLSMIDEVVALHQACLGSKSHLLRHFHIGADEVYFLRRCPNCRASGQTEHQLFLSHVTRVANHIVTKHSLQPILWDDMLRQVDPELIRASKLSSLAQPMVWHYASQFQLKSEYFNKLASVFPPDQVWFAGSFRGSVAANCQITPLYHHSENTQAWLGVMRDYQQASANCKQLAGFVLTGWQRYDHMACLCELLPVSVPVLLTCLVTVREFGFTVDIHSKLSRQMGFPDLLPWNPFVQNLPPTNELSFPGWRVYVCVYKLQALRNEFFTFLNSDWVQGWMSARHTSRLLSSPAVVEKISSQVDRYRHELSAGEAAFKAACDSVLLPAGSEEWLDQQIRPLRRKCEKMIANANQIAAQRADSDTIDEAADGNPKPQDLTGTPASLRHFEDAMLDAGTRIRRLGFKGGCVLLLSVMLSFAFYWHLISKHVFEGRRGRYKGAPVVIKSLATPEQLERVQRGLCKSTDLQESHRCNMRDALWKRLPLGEDTLTLYDVRGENDFFRCPSQRLLDAVKEAFRLRDPEKPKRLLRNEEMSLLFTALVNPEPLLLMTFTSEKGWPFPRYYGACGRFIVVEHRLGTT
;
A
#
# COMPACT_ATOMS: atom_id res chain seq x y z
N MET A 1 -31.82 2.34 11.05
CA MET A 1 -30.60 2.50 10.22
C MET A 1 -30.58 1.40 9.17
N ALA A 2 -30.01 1.66 7.99
CA ALA A 2 -30.11 0.84 6.79
C ALA A 2 -30.00 -0.67 7.08
N VAL A 3 -31.04 -1.43 6.73
CA VAL A 3 -30.91 -2.87 6.56
C VAL A 3 -30.31 -3.06 5.18
N LEU A 4 -29.06 -3.52 5.10
CA LEU A 4 -28.49 -4.00 3.84
C LEU A 4 -29.10 -5.37 3.55
N GLU A 5 -29.69 -5.58 2.37
CA GLU A 5 -30.07 -6.93 1.95
C GLU A 5 -28.83 -7.82 1.86
N HIS A 6 -27.79 -7.32 1.20
CA HIS A 6 -26.56 -8.06 0.95
C HIS A 6 -25.31 -7.38 1.55
N ARG A 7 -24.46 -8.18 2.19
CA ARG A 7 -23.08 -7.89 2.57
C ARG A 7 -22.20 -8.97 1.97
N LEU A 8 -21.68 -8.72 0.77
CA LEU A 8 -20.95 -9.71 -0.01
C LEU A 8 -19.44 -9.55 0.19
N VAL A 9 -18.73 -10.67 0.11
CA VAL A 9 -17.27 -10.69 0.00
C VAL A 9 -16.92 -11.08 -1.43
N HIS A 10 -16.05 -10.30 -2.06
CA HIS A 10 -15.52 -10.61 -3.39
C HIS A 10 -14.37 -11.62 -3.29
N LEU A 11 -14.49 -12.68 -4.08
CA LEU A 11 -13.42 -13.63 -4.34
C LEU A 11 -12.93 -13.40 -5.77
N ASP A 12 -11.84 -12.65 -5.90
CA ASP A 12 -11.07 -12.57 -7.14
C ASP A 12 -10.15 -13.79 -7.23
N LEU A 13 -10.48 -14.72 -8.12
CA LEU A 13 -9.84 -16.03 -8.17
C LEU A 13 -8.63 -16.08 -9.11
N LYS A 14 -8.35 -15.01 -9.87
CA LYS A 14 -7.23 -15.00 -10.83
C LYS A 14 -5.86 -15.03 -10.17
N GLY A 15 -4.90 -15.73 -10.77
CA GLY A 15 -3.50 -15.76 -10.32
C GLY A 15 -3.27 -16.65 -9.08
N ALA A 16 -3.80 -16.27 -7.91
CA ALA A 16 -3.62 -17.02 -6.66
C ALA A 16 -4.95 -17.56 -6.07
N PRO A 17 -5.65 -18.46 -6.80
CA PRO A 17 -6.90 -19.04 -6.34
C PRO A 17 -6.71 -19.85 -5.04
N PRO A 18 -7.60 -19.70 -4.04
CA PRO A 18 -7.60 -20.54 -2.85
C PRO A 18 -7.98 -22.00 -3.15
N THR A 19 -7.64 -22.93 -2.26
CA THR A 19 -8.17 -24.31 -2.36
C THR A 19 -9.62 -24.36 -1.87
N ILE A 20 -10.39 -25.37 -2.31
CA ILE A 20 -11.73 -25.63 -1.77
C ILE A 20 -11.68 -25.95 -0.27
N GLN A 21 -10.66 -26.70 0.18
CA GLN A 21 -10.45 -27.00 1.60
C GLN A 21 -10.32 -25.72 2.44
N TYR A 22 -9.55 -24.75 1.97
CA TYR A 22 -9.41 -23.48 2.66
C TYR A 22 -10.71 -22.68 2.68
N LEU A 23 -11.48 -22.69 1.59
CA LEU A 23 -12.79 -22.04 1.56
C LEU A 23 -13.79 -22.71 2.52
N GLN A 24 -13.74 -24.03 2.72
CA GLN A 24 -14.55 -24.74 3.72
C GLN A 24 -14.29 -24.26 5.15
N GLU A 25 -13.08 -23.80 5.46
CA GLU A 25 -12.74 -23.20 6.76
C GLU A 25 -13.09 -21.71 6.82
N LEU A 26 -12.83 -20.96 5.74
CA LEU A 26 -12.98 -19.51 5.71
C LEU A 26 -14.45 -19.07 5.64
N LEU A 27 -15.27 -19.68 4.77
CA LEU A 27 -16.63 -19.21 4.52
C LEU A 27 -17.55 -19.25 5.76
N PRO A 28 -17.52 -20.30 6.62
CA PRO A 28 -18.26 -20.29 7.88
C PRO A 28 -17.84 -19.15 8.83
N LEU A 29 -16.53 -18.84 8.87
CA LEU A 29 -16.03 -17.70 9.64
C LEU A 29 -16.59 -16.37 9.09
N LEU A 30 -16.60 -16.18 7.77
CA LEU A 30 -17.22 -15.01 7.14
C LEU A 30 -18.72 -14.90 7.47
N LYS A 31 -19.47 -16.01 7.44
CA LYS A 31 -20.90 -16.05 7.84
C LYS A 31 -21.06 -15.56 9.27
N SER A 32 -20.23 -16.04 10.21
CA SER A 32 -20.27 -15.63 11.62
C SER A 32 -19.99 -14.14 11.84
N CYS A 33 -19.21 -13.53 10.94
CA CYS A 33 -18.92 -12.09 10.95
C CYS A 33 -19.98 -11.25 10.21
N GLY A 34 -21.03 -11.87 9.67
CA GLY A 34 -22.18 -11.19 9.07
C GLY A 34 -22.19 -11.16 7.55
N CYS A 35 -21.31 -11.90 6.88
CA CYS A 35 -21.36 -12.10 5.43
C CYS A 35 -22.68 -12.76 5.03
N THR A 36 -23.29 -12.30 3.93
CA THR A 36 -24.53 -12.89 3.39
C THR A 36 -24.32 -13.61 2.07
N GLY A 37 -23.14 -13.53 1.48
CA GLY A 37 -22.90 -14.09 0.15
C GLY A 37 -21.56 -13.69 -0.46
N LEU A 38 -21.35 -14.12 -1.70
CA LEU A 38 -20.10 -13.94 -2.42
C LEU A 38 -20.33 -13.28 -3.79
N LEU A 39 -19.42 -12.40 -4.16
CA LEU A 39 -19.19 -11.99 -5.55
C LEU A 39 -17.99 -12.80 -6.05
N ILE A 40 -18.13 -13.63 -7.07
CA ILE A 40 -17.08 -14.57 -7.50
C ILE A 40 -16.63 -14.25 -8.92
N GLU A 41 -15.36 -13.89 -9.08
CA GLU A 41 -14.74 -13.58 -10.36
C GLU A 41 -13.70 -14.64 -10.71
N TYR A 42 -13.87 -15.30 -11.88
CA TYR A 42 -13.07 -16.47 -12.24
C TYR A 42 -11.93 -16.19 -13.24
N GLU A 43 -12.17 -15.35 -14.27
CA GLU A 43 -11.29 -15.20 -15.44
C GLU A 43 -10.79 -16.56 -15.99
N ASP A 44 -9.47 -16.74 -16.14
CA ASP A 44 -8.81 -17.93 -16.68
C ASP A 44 -8.74 -19.12 -15.71
N THR A 45 -9.27 -18.97 -14.49
CA THR A 45 -9.35 -20.06 -13.50
C THR A 45 -10.62 -20.89 -13.62
N PHE A 46 -11.58 -20.46 -14.45
CA PHE A 46 -12.78 -21.23 -14.77
C PHE A 46 -12.44 -22.39 -15.74
N PRO A 47 -12.98 -23.61 -15.53
CA PRO A 47 -12.79 -24.74 -16.44
C PRO A 47 -13.72 -24.62 -17.66
N PHE A 48 -13.42 -23.67 -18.55
CA PHE A 48 -14.17 -23.53 -19.80
C PHE A 48 -14.13 -24.80 -20.65
N GLY A 49 -15.21 -25.04 -21.40
CA GLY A 49 -15.39 -26.14 -22.34
C GLY A 49 -14.46 -26.06 -23.55
N GLU A 50 -14.63 -27.00 -24.48
CA GLU A 50 -13.71 -27.21 -25.61
C GLU A 50 -13.48 -25.94 -26.46
N ASP A 51 -14.56 -25.22 -26.81
CA ASP A 51 -14.52 -24.02 -27.67
C ASP A 51 -13.74 -22.85 -27.05
N LEU A 52 -13.74 -22.78 -25.72
CA LEU A 52 -13.10 -21.74 -24.89
C LEU A 52 -11.90 -22.28 -24.10
N SER A 53 -11.46 -23.51 -24.37
CA SER A 53 -10.38 -24.19 -23.64
C SER A 53 -9.04 -23.46 -23.69
N LEU A 54 -8.85 -22.57 -24.69
CA LEU A 54 -7.69 -21.71 -24.82
C LEU A 54 -7.60 -20.67 -23.69
N LEU A 55 -8.74 -20.27 -23.11
CA LEU A 55 -8.83 -19.30 -22.03
C LEU A 55 -8.40 -19.88 -20.68
N VAL A 56 -8.38 -21.20 -20.54
CA VAL A 56 -8.11 -21.87 -19.27
C VAL A 56 -6.62 -21.84 -18.96
N ASN A 57 -6.27 -21.31 -17.78
CA ASN A 57 -4.93 -21.42 -17.24
C ASN A 57 -4.67 -22.84 -16.73
N LYS A 58 -4.13 -23.68 -17.60
CA LYS A 58 -3.85 -25.10 -17.32
C LYS A 58 -2.98 -25.36 -16.09
N SER A 59 -2.28 -24.33 -15.58
CA SER A 59 -1.45 -24.43 -14.37
C SER A 59 -2.18 -23.99 -13.09
N ALA A 60 -3.27 -23.24 -13.21
CA ALA A 60 -3.90 -22.52 -12.09
C ALA A 60 -5.43 -22.42 -12.22
N TYR A 61 -6.12 -23.51 -12.57
CA TYR A 61 -7.58 -23.52 -12.75
C TYR A 61 -8.28 -24.50 -11.80
N TYR A 62 -9.56 -24.23 -11.54
CA TYR A 62 -10.43 -25.16 -10.82
C TYR A 62 -10.99 -26.22 -11.75
N ARG A 63 -11.15 -27.44 -11.27
CA ARG A 63 -11.99 -28.43 -11.96
C ARG A 63 -13.45 -28.07 -11.77
N GLU A 64 -14.32 -28.57 -12.65
CA GLU A 64 -15.77 -28.41 -12.50
C GLU A 64 -16.25 -28.93 -11.13
N SER A 65 -15.70 -30.05 -10.65
CA SER A 65 -15.99 -30.61 -9.32
C SER A 65 -15.65 -29.65 -8.17
N ASP A 66 -14.60 -28.85 -8.33
CA ASP A 66 -14.16 -27.89 -7.30
C ASP A 66 -15.17 -26.74 -7.22
N ILE A 67 -15.59 -26.20 -8.36
CA ILE A 67 -16.64 -25.15 -8.42
C ILE A 67 -17.97 -25.69 -7.89
N ARG A 68 -18.37 -26.90 -8.26
CA ARG A 68 -19.58 -27.54 -7.69
C ARG A 68 -19.50 -27.66 -6.18
N SER A 69 -18.35 -28.02 -5.64
CA SER A 69 -18.12 -28.10 -4.19
C SER A 69 -18.21 -26.73 -3.50
N LEU A 70 -17.64 -25.68 -4.12
CA LEU A 70 -17.78 -24.30 -3.64
C LEU A 70 -19.25 -23.85 -3.63
N LEU A 71 -19.98 -24.08 -4.73
CA LEU A 71 -21.39 -23.68 -4.83
C LEU A 71 -22.28 -24.47 -3.86
N GLN A 72 -21.99 -25.75 -3.65
CA GLN A 72 -22.66 -26.56 -2.63
C GLN A 72 -22.43 -26.00 -1.23
N LEU A 73 -21.20 -25.64 -0.89
CA LEU A 73 -20.86 -24.99 0.39
C LEU A 73 -21.60 -23.65 0.56
N CYS A 74 -21.66 -22.81 -0.49
CA CYS A 74 -22.47 -21.59 -0.46
C CYS A 74 -23.95 -21.89 -0.21
N SER A 75 -24.45 -22.98 -0.78
CA SER A 75 -25.83 -23.44 -0.60
C SER A 75 -26.14 -23.86 0.84
N GLU A 76 -25.20 -24.54 1.49
CA GLU A 76 -25.31 -24.99 2.88
C GLU A 76 -25.22 -23.82 3.87
N LEU A 77 -24.42 -22.79 3.53
CA LEU A 77 -24.29 -21.57 4.32
C LEU A 77 -25.38 -20.53 4.05
N ASP A 78 -26.32 -20.81 3.13
CA ASP A 78 -27.35 -19.87 2.66
C ASP A 78 -26.70 -18.53 2.24
N PHE A 79 -25.72 -18.64 1.34
CA PHE A 79 -25.00 -17.52 0.74
C PHE A 79 -25.59 -17.18 -0.63
N ALA A 80 -25.96 -15.91 -0.81
CA ALA A 80 -26.20 -15.37 -2.15
C ALA A 80 -24.90 -15.47 -2.97
N VAL A 81 -24.99 -15.91 -4.21
CA VAL A 81 -23.85 -16.06 -5.12
C VAL A 81 -24.09 -15.18 -6.33
N VAL A 82 -23.15 -14.26 -6.56
CA VAL A 82 -23.11 -13.39 -7.74
C VAL A 82 -21.87 -13.77 -8.55
N PRO A 83 -21.97 -14.60 -9.60
CA PRO A 83 -20.87 -14.79 -10.53
C PRO A 83 -20.56 -13.49 -11.29
N LEU A 84 -19.27 -13.22 -11.51
CA LEU A 84 -18.75 -12.09 -12.27
C LEU A 84 -17.95 -12.61 -13.47
N VAL A 85 -18.32 -12.14 -14.66
CA VAL A 85 -17.52 -12.31 -15.88
C VAL A 85 -17.34 -10.95 -16.51
N GLN A 86 -16.09 -10.57 -16.74
CA GLN A 86 -15.75 -9.35 -17.45
C GLN A 86 -16.28 -9.41 -18.88
N CYS A 87 -17.08 -8.41 -19.28
CA CYS A 87 -17.77 -8.42 -20.57
C CYS A 87 -17.24 -7.37 -21.55
N PHE A 88 -16.28 -6.52 -21.15
CA PHE A 88 -15.83 -5.41 -21.99
C PHE A 88 -14.37 -5.02 -21.78
N GLY A 89 -14.04 -4.47 -20.61
CA GLY A 89 -12.67 -4.27 -20.14
C GLY A 89 -12.14 -5.51 -19.43
N HIS A 90 -10.88 -5.46 -19.00
CA HIS A 90 -10.21 -6.54 -18.26
C HIS A 90 -10.27 -7.92 -18.96
N LEU A 91 -10.23 -7.92 -20.30
CA LEU A 91 -10.27 -9.13 -21.12
C LEU A 91 -8.88 -9.63 -21.55
N GLU A 92 -7.79 -9.19 -20.88
CA GLU A 92 -6.43 -9.57 -21.24
C GLU A 92 -6.22 -11.09 -21.18
N TYR A 93 -6.91 -11.78 -20.27
CA TYR A 93 -6.85 -13.24 -20.17
C TYR A 93 -7.34 -13.95 -21.44
N ALA A 94 -8.30 -13.35 -22.16
CA ALA A 94 -8.78 -13.88 -23.43
C ALA A 94 -8.04 -13.30 -24.63
N LEU A 95 -7.93 -11.97 -24.69
CA LEU A 95 -7.40 -11.28 -25.85
C LEU A 95 -5.88 -11.36 -25.96
N LYS A 96 -5.15 -11.89 -24.96
CA LYS A 96 -3.71 -12.21 -25.09
C LYS A 96 -3.42 -13.33 -26.10
N HIS A 97 -4.42 -14.11 -26.47
CA HIS A 97 -4.28 -15.22 -27.41
C HIS A 97 -4.43 -14.76 -28.86
N GLU A 98 -3.52 -15.22 -29.73
CA GLU A 98 -3.47 -14.83 -31.16
C GLU A 98 -4.81 -15.02 -31.89
N LYS A 99 -5.54 -16.11 -31.55
CA LYS A 99 -6.89 -16.42 -32.03
C LYS A 99 -7.88 -15.24 -31.93
N TYR A 100 -7.70 -14.35 -30.94
CA TYR A 100 -8.64 -13.28 -30.63
C TYR A 100 -8.07 -11.87 -30.87
N PHE A 101 -6.91 -11.73 -31.52
CA PHE A 101 -6.29 -10.42 -31.74
C PHE A 101 -7.15 -9.47 -32.57
N HIS A 102 -7.86 -9.99 -33.57
CA HIS A 102 -8.73 -9.20 -34.44
C HIS A 102 -9.99 -8.67 -33.73
N LEU A 103 -10.31 -9.20 -32.55
CA LEU A 103 -11.46 -8.79 -31.75
C LEU A 103 -11.17 -7.56 -30.88
N ARG A 104 -9.92 -7.13 -30.75
CA ARG A 104 -9.50 -6.04 -29.86
C ARG A 104 -9.98 -4.67 -30.36
N GLU A 105 -10.39 -3.81 -29.43
CA GLU A 105 -10.68 -2.39 -29.73
C GLU A 105 -9.41 -1.62 -30.08
N CYS A 106 -8.29 -1.97 -29.47
CA CYS A 106 -6.99 -1.46 -29.85
C CYS A 106 -6.05 -2.64 -30.11
N ALA A 107 -5.53 -2.75 -31.33
CA ALA A 107 -4.70 -3.89 -31.72
C ALA A 107 -3.50 -4.13 -30.77
N GLN A 108 -2.96 -3.05 -30.18
CA GLN A 108 -1.82 -3.09 -29.25
C GLN A 108 -2.19 -3.51 -27.83
N TYR A 109 -3.45 -3.34 -27.41
CA TYR A 109 -3.86 -3.52 -26.02
C TYR A 109 -4.88 -4.66 -25.92
N PRO A 110 -4.56 -5.76 -25.20
CA PRO A 110 -5.46 -6.89 -25.07
C PRO A 110 -6.55 -6.67 -24.01
N ASN A 111 -6.85 -5.44 -23.59
CA ASN A 111 -7.76 -5.20 -22.46
C ASN A 111 -9.24 -5.11 -22.88
N ASN A 112 -9.52 -4.61 -24.09
CA ASN A 112 -10.88 -4.28 -24.52
C ASN A 112 -11.24 -4.94 -25.85
N ILE A 113 -12.45 -5.50 -25.96
CA ILE A 113 -13.03 -5.92 -27.23
C ILE A 113 -13.60 -4.75 -28.04
N CYS A 114 -13.65 -4.89 -29.36
CA CYS A 114 -14.44 -4.02 -30.22
C CYS A 114 -15.94 -4.40 -30.12
N PRO A 115 -16.81 -3.53 -29.59
CA PRO A 115 -18.23 -3.85 -29.39
C PRO A 115 -19.07 -3.91 -30.68
N ILE A 116 -18.51 -3.45 -31.81
CA ILE A 116 -19.18 -3.49 -33.12
C ILE A 116 -19.04 -4.87 -33.78
N LEU A 117 -17.99 -5.62 -33.44
CA LEU A 117 -17.74 -6.92 -34.02
C LEU A 117 -18.64 -7.98 -33.36
N GLN A 118 -19.50 -8.61 -34.15
CA GLN A 118 -20.41 -9.64 -33.67
C GLN A 118 -19.66 -10.80 -32.98
N GLU A 119 -18.56 -11.26 -33.60
CA GLU A 119 -17.71 -12.32 -33.06
C GLU A 119 -17.12 -11.97 -31.68
N ALA A 120 -16.81 -10.69 -31.43
CA ALA A 120 -16.28 -10.25 -30.15
C ALA A 120 -17.36 -10.29 -29.06
N VAL A 121 -18.60 -9.94 -29.42
CA VAL A 121 -19.75 -10.06 -28.53
C VAL A 121 -20.07 -11.54 -28.27
N ASP A 122 -20.02 -12.39 -29.30
CA ASP A 122 -20.31 -13.83 -29.18
C ASP A 122 -19.31 -14.53 -28.25
N LEU A 123 -18.02 -14.16 -28.31
CA LEU A 123 -17.01 -14.64 -27.37
C LEU A 123 -17.41 -14.35 -25.93
N VAL A 124 -17.80 -13.10 -25.63
CA VAL A 124 -18.23 -12.69 -24.29
C VAL A 124 -19.50 -13.40 -23.85
N LEU A 125 -20.51 -13.48 -24.71
CA LEU A 125 -21.75 -14.18 -24.37
C LEU A 125 -21.52 -15.67 -24.12
N SER A 126 -20.60 -16.31 -24.85
CA SER A 126 -20.23 -17.71 -24.65
C SER A 126 -19.56 -17.92 -23.28
N MET A 127 -18.63 -17.03 -22.88
CA MET A 127 -18.03 -17.08 -21.54
C MET A 127 -19.08 -16.95 -20.44
N ILE A 128 -20.02 -16.00 -20.58
CA ILE A 128 -21.12 -15.80 -19.64
C ILE A 128 -22.02 -17.05 -19.58
N ASP A 129 -22.40 -17.59 -20.74
CA ASP A 129 -23.30 -18.73 -20.84
C ASP A 129 -22.74 -19.98 -20.13
N GLU A 130 -21.45 -20.28 -20.29
CA GLU A 130 -20.82 -21.41 -19.61
C GLU A 130 -20.77 -21.24 -18.08
N VAL A 131 -20.40 -20.04 -17.60
CA VAL A 131 -20.36 -19.74 -16.17
C VAL A 131 -21.76 -19.84 -15.56
N VAL A 132 -22.77 -19.23 -16.21
CA VAL A 132 -24.16 -19.27 -15.75
C VAL A 132 -24.71 -20.69 -15.74
N ALA A 133 -24.45 -21.48 -16.79
CA ALA A 133 -24.93 -22.86 -16.89
C ALA A 133 -24.45 -23.72 -15.70
N LEU A 134 -23.16 -23.61 -15.32
CA LEU A 134 -22.64 -24.34 -14.17
C LEU A 134 -23.28 -23.86 -12.85
N HIS A 135 -23.47 -22.55 -12.68
CA HIS A 135 -24.11 -22.00 -11.47
C HIS A 135 -25.58 -22.41 -11.36
N GLN A 136 -26.34 -22.35 -12.46
CA GLN A 136 -27.75 -22.79 -12.50
C GLN A 136 -27.88 -24.29 -12.29
N ALA A 137 -26.97 -25.11 -12.81
CA ALA A 137 -26.97 -26.54 -12.57
C ALA A 137 -26.82 -26.89 -11.08
N CYS A 138 -26.17 -26.04 -10.29
CA CYS A 138 -25.95 -26.26 -8.85
C CYS A 138 -26.98 -25.56 -7.97
N LEU A 139 -27.37 -24.33 -8.33
CA LEU A 139 -28.15 -23.42 -7.48
C LEU A 139 -29.53 -23.08 -8.06
N GLY A 140 -29.86 -23.52 -9.27
CA GLY A 140 -31.08 -23.10 -9.99
C GLY A 140 -32.38 -23.48 -9.28
N SER A 141 -32.39 -24.57 -8.50
CA SER A 141 -33.53 -24.94 -7.65
C SER A 141 -33.72 -24.03 -6.43
N LYS A 142 -32.70 -23.22 -6.10
CA LYS A 142 -32.67 -22.27 -4.99
C LYS A 142 -32.50 -20.85 -5.54
N SER A 143 -33.51 -20.39 -6.27
CA SER A 143 -33.50 -19.09 -6.96
C SER A 143 -33.21 -17.90 -6.05
N HIS A 144 -33.38 -18.01 -4.72
CA HIS A 144 -32.99 -16.95 -3.78
C HIS A 144 -31.49 -16.78 -3.63
N LEU A 145 -30.68 -17.81 -3.94
CA LEU A 145 -29.22 -17.76 -3.86
C LEU A 145 -28.58 -17.24 -5.14
N LEU A 146 -29.18 -17.51 -6.31
CA LEU A 146 -28.67 -17.08 -7.61
C LEU A 146 -29.70 -16.16 -8.29
N ARG A 147 -29.68 -14.88 -7.91
CA ARG A 147 -30.56 -13.84 -8.48
C ARG A 147 -29.84 -12.88 -9.43
N HIS A 148 -28.55 -12.66 -9.18
CA HIS A 148 -27.78 -11.62 -9.84
C HIS A 148 -26.60 -12.19 -10.62
N PHE A 149 -26.16 -11.47 -11.64
CA PHE A 149 -24.95 -11.75 -12.39
C PHE A 149 -24.20 -10.44 -12.62
N HIS A 150 -22.90 -10.40 -12.34
CA HIS A 150 -22.10 -9.19 -12.52
C HIS A 150 -21.37 -9.23 -13.87
N ILE A 151 -21.60 -8.23 -14.73
CA ILE A 151 -21.01 -8.19 -16.09
C ILE A 151 -19.68 -7.44 -16.16
N GLY A 152 -19.24 -6.86 -15.03
CA GLY A 152 -18.02 -6.06 -14.95
C GLY A 152 -18.22 -4.73 -15.68
N ALA A 153 -17.51 -4.57 -16.80
CA ALA A 153 -17.57 -3.41 -17.70
C ALA A 153 -16.96 -2.11 -17.13
N ASP A 154 -15.98 -2.25 -16.25
CA ASP A 154 -15.14 -1.18 -15.71
C ASP A 154 -13.96 -0.83 -16.64
N GLU A 155 -13.44 0.38 -16.46
CA GLU A 155 -12.14 0.85 -16.99
C GLU A 155 -11.92 0.74 -18.51
N VAL A 156 -12.99 0.88 -19.30
CA VAL A 156 -12.96 0.76 -20.77
C VAL A 156 -12.45 2.04 -21.45
N TYR A 157 -11.22 2.46 -21.15
CA TYR A 157 -10.69 3.79 -21.52
C TYR A 157 -10.28 3.98 -22.99
N PHE A 158 -10.26 2.91 -23.80
CA PHE A 158 -9.72 2.93 -25.16
C PHE A 158 -10.76 2.78 -26.25
N LEU A 159 -12.02 3.09 -25.97
CA LEU A 159 -13.11 3.01 -26.96
C LEU A 159 -12.87 3.91 -28.17
N ARG A 160 -13.50 3.53 -29.29
CA ARG A 160 -13.48 4.26 -30.57
C ARG A 160 -12.09 4.39 -31.19
N ARG A 161 -11.16 3.48 -30.87
CA ARG A 161 -9.81 3.38 -31.44
C ARG A 161 -9.66 2.37 -32.56
N CYS A 162 -10.61 1.46 -32.78
CA CYS A 162 -10.58 0.61 -33.98
C CYS A 162 -11.27 1.29 -35.19
N PRO A 163 -10.96 0.86 -36.43
CA PRO A 163 -11.64 1.36 -37.63
C PRO A 163 -13.16 1.15 -37.60
N ASN A 164 -13.64 0.01 -37.09
CA ASN A 164 -15.08 -0.33 -37.04
C ASN A 164 -15.87 0.63 -36.14
N CYS A 165 -15.40 0.87 -34.92
CA CYS A 165 -16.02 1.82 -34.00
C CYS A 165 -15.96 3.25 -34.53
N ARG A 166 -14.87 3.66 -35.18
CA ARG A 166 -14.81 4.99 -35.84
C ARG A 166 -15.82 5.12 -36.97
N ALA A 167 -15.94 4.09 -37.81
CA ALA A 167 -16.87 4.08 -38.95
C ALA A 167 -18.34 4.03 -38.52
N SER A 168 -18.65 3.51 -37.33
CA SER A 168 -20.03 3.43 -36.81
C SER A 168 -20.72 4.79 -36.60
N GLY A 169 -19.95 5.88 -36.49
CA GLY A 169 -20.47 7.21 -36.17
C GLY A 169 -20.91 7.40 -34.70
N GLN A 170 -20.87 6.34 -33.89
CA GLN A 170 -21.26 6.39 -32.48
C GLN A 170 -20.18 7.06 -31.60
N THR A 171 -20.62 7.73 -30.54
CA THR A 171 -19.74 8.25 -29.48
C THR A 171 -19.27 7.10 -28.57
N GLU A 172 -18.24 7.36 -27.74
CA GLU A 172 -17.77 6.38 -26.75
C GLU A 172 -18.88 5.97 -25.76
N HIS A 173 -19.68 6.93 -25.29
CA HIS A 173 -20.82 6.66 -24.42
C HIS A 173 -21.91 5.81 -25.11
N GLN A 174 -22.18 6.07 -26.39
CA GLN A 174 -23.15 5.27 -27.16
C GLN A 174 -22.65 3.85 -27.42
N LEU A 175 -21.37 3.69 -27.80
CA LEU A 175 -20.73 2.38 -27.94
C LEU A 175 -20.78 1.60 -26.62
N PHE A 176 -20.47 2.28 -25.52
CA PHE A 176 -20.51 1.68 -24.19
C PHE A 176 -21.91 1.18 -23.84
N LEU A 177 -22.90 2.07 -23.86
CA LEU A 177 -24.28 1.76 -23.50
C LEU A 177 -24.89 0.69 -24.42
N SER A 178 -24.63 0.76 -25.73
CA SER A 178 -25.11 -0.23 -26.69
C SER A 178 -24.63 -1.64 -26.34
N HIS A 179 -23.33 -1.78 -26.05
CA HIS A 179 -22.73 -3.07 -25.69
C HIS A 179 -23.26 -3.62 -24.37
N VAL A 180 -23.17 -2.83 -23.28
CA VAL A 180 -23.60 -3.32 -21.96
C VAL A 180 -25.09 -3.60 -21.90
N THR A 181 -25.93 -2.82 -22.61
CA THR A 181 -27.38 -3.08 -22.73
C THR A 181 -27.63 -4.40 -23.44
N ARG A 182 -26.86 -4.68 -24.52
CA ARG A 182 -26.97 -5.94 -25.27
C ARG A 182 -26.62 -7.15 -24.40
N VAL A 183 -25.52 -7.09 -23.67
CA VAL A 183 -25.10 -8.16 -22.74
C VAL A 183 -26.11 -8.33 -21.61
N ALA A 184 -26.56 -7.23 -21.00
CA ALA A 184 -27.58 -7.25 -19.94
C ALA A 184 -28.90 -7.87 -20.43
N ASN A 185 -29.37 -7.50 -21.62
CA ASN A 185 -30.57 -8.07 -22.21
C ASN A 185 -30.43 -9.58 -22.46
N HIS A 186 -29.27 -10.06 -22.90
CA HIS A 186 -29.00 -11.50 -23.07
C HIS A 186 -29.15 -12.24 -21.74
N ILE A 187 -28.58 -11.71 -20.66
CA ILE A 187 -28.68 -12.32 -19.32
C ILE A 187 -30.13 -12.34 -18.82
N VAL A 188 -30.85 -11.22 -18.95
CA VAL A 188 -32.26 -11.14 -18.52
C VAL A 188 -33.13 -12.13 -19.31
N THR A 189 -33.00 -12.16 -20.64
CA THR A 189 -33.89 -12.93 -21.51
C THR A 189 -33.56 -14.42 -21.56
N LYS A 190 -32.27 -14.79 -21.58
CA LYS A 190 -31.83 -16.19 -21.67
C LYS A 190 -31.75 -16.86 -20.29
N HIS A 191 -31.29 -16.13 -19.28
CA HIS A 191 -30.93 -16.72 -17.98
C HIS A 191 -31.84 -16.31 -16.84
N SER A 192 -32.74 -15.32 -17.04
CA SER A 192 -33.64 -14.80 -16.00
C SER A 192 -32.91 -14.33 -14.72
N LEU A 193 -31.69 -13.81 -14.88
CA LEU A 193 -30.91 -13.20 -13.80
C LEU A 193 -30.95 -11.67 -13.93
N GLN A 194 -30.66 -10.97 -12.83
CA GLN A 194 -30.56 -9.52 -12.77
C GLN A 194 -29.10 -9.07 -12.93
N PRO A 195 -28.72 -8.44 -14.05
CA PRO A 195 -27.39 -7.88 -14.26
C PRO A 195 -27.01 -6.80 -13.25
N ILE A 196 -25.74 -6.81 -12.85
CA ILE A 196 -25.05 -5.75 -12.12
C ILE A 196 -23.81 -5.32 -12.94
N LEU A 197 -23.48 -4.03 -12.96
CA LEU A 197 -22.26 -3.51 -13.59
C LEU A 197 -21.56 -2.49 -12.70
N TRP A 198 -20.25 -2.32 -12.92
CA TRP A 198 -19.49 -1.25 -12.28
C TRP A 198 -19.92 0.13 -12.80
N ASP A 199 -19.91 1.13 -11.92
CA ASP A 199 -20.50 2.44 -12.20
C ASP A 199 -19.57 3.43 -12.94
N ASP A 200 -18.26 3.21 -12.93
CA ASP A 200 -17.25 4.19 -13.30
C ASP A 200 -17.43 4.74 -14.71
N MET A 201 -17.72 3.85 -15.67
CA MET A 201 -18.00 4.23 -17.05
C MET A 201 -19.32 5.00 -17.21
N LEU A 202 -20.27 4.86 -16.28
CA LEU A 202 -21.53 5.62 -16.27
C LEU A 202 -21.37 7.04 -15.70
N ARG A 203 -20.29 7.34 -14.97
CA ARG A 203 -20.14 8.63 -14.25
C ARG A 203 -20.20 9.84 -15.16
N GLN A 204 -19.64 9.75 -16.37
CA GLN A 204 -19.62 10.85 -17.34
C GLN A 204 -20.74 10.79 -18.38
N VAL A 205 -21.59 9.75 -18.33
CA VAL A 205 -22.68 9.57 -19.29
C VAL A 205 -23.86 10.45 -18.90
N ASP A 206 -24.46 11.07 -19.92
CA ASP A 206 -25.69 11.87 -19.80
C ASP A 206 -26.86 10.98 -19.34
N PRO A 207 -27.62 11.38 -18.30
CA PRO A 207 -28.77 10.62 -17.81
C PRO A 207 -29.79 10.26 -18.91
N GLU A 208 -30.06 11.16 -19.86
CA GLU A 208 -31.02 10.90 -20.94
C GLU A 208 -30.53 9.80 -21.88
N LEU A 209 -29.22 9.71 -22.11
CA LEU A 209 -28.65 8.66 -22.94
C LEU A 209 -28.77 7.28 -22.26
N ILE A 210 -28.61 7.21 -20.93
CA ILE A 210 -28.81 5.98 -20.16
C ILE A 210 -30.28 5.55 -20.22
N ARG A 211 -31.23 6.49 -20.12
CA ARG A 211 -32.66 6.17 -20.27
C ARG A 211 -33.00 5.72 -21.69
N ALA A 212 -32.47 6.40 -22.71
CA ALA A 212 -32.68 6.05 -24.10
C ALA A 212 -32.14 4.64 -24.44
N SER A 213 -31.05 4.21 -23.82
CA SER A 213 -30.52 2.85 -23.99
C SER A 213 -31.34 1.79 -23.23
N LYS A 214 -32.28 2.19 -22.36
CA LYS A 214 -33.08 1.32 -21.47
C LYS A 214 -32.26 0.51 -20.46
N LEU A 215 -30.99 0.87 -20.25
CA LEU A 215 -30.09 0.14 -19.36
C LEU A 215 -30.65 0.05 -17.93
N SER A 216 -31.28 1.11 -17.42
CA SER A 216 -31.83 1.15 -16.06
C SER A 216 -32.98 0.17 -15.81
N SER A 217 -33.62 -0.36 -16.86
CA SER A 217 -34.62 -1.41 -16.73
C SER A 217 -34.02 -2.82 -16.75
N LEU A 218 -32.74 -2.95 -17.11
CA LEU A 218 -32.06 -4.21 -17.32
C LEU A 218 -30.95 -4.47 -16.30
N ALA A 219 -30.26 -3.44 -15.81
CA ALA A 219 -29.06 -3.62 -15.00
C ALA A 219 -28.99 -2.64 -13.82
N GLN A 220 -28.31 -3.09 -12.76
CA GLN A 220 -28.13 -2.36 -11.51
C GLN A 220 -26.69 -1.82 -11.39
N PRO A 221 -26.48 -0.54 -11.04
CA PRO A 221 -25.13 0.00 -10.91
C PRO A 221 -24.51 -0.36 -9.55
N MET A 222 -23.24 -0.73 -9.55
CA MET A 222 -22.40 -0.90 -8.36
C MET A 222 -21.36 0.20 -8.26
N VAL A 223 -21.54 1.09 -7.28
CA VAL A 223 -20.69 2.26 -7.07
C VAL A 223 -19.43 1.89 -6.30
N TRP A 224 -18.25 2.10 -6.88
CA TRP A 224 -16.98 1.69 -6.27
C TRP A 224 -15.96 2.83 -6.13
N HIS A 225 -15.15 2.77 -5.07
CA HIS A 225 -14.11 3.77 -4.77
C HIS A 225 -13.24 3.25 -3.63
N TYR A 226 -11.92 3.31 -3.80
CA TYR A 226 -10.99 2.64 -2.90
C TYR A 226 -10.07 3.56 -2.09
N ALA A 227 -10.11 4.88 -2.28
CA ALA A 227 -9.34 5.77 -1.40
C ALA A 227 -9.83 5.66 0.04
N SER A 228 -8.92 5.82 1.02
CA SER A 228 -9.26 5.72 2.45
C SER A 228 -10.21 6.83 2.90
N GLN A 229 -10.09 8.02 2.31
CA GLN A 229 -11.02 9.12 2.49
C GLN A 229 -11.38 9.67 1.11
N PHE A 230 -12.67 9.72 0.82
CA PHE A 230 -13.19 10.25 -0.42
C PHE A 230 -14.55 10.89 -0.19
N GLN A 231 -14.91 11.78 -1.11
CA GLN A 231 -16.25 12.35 -1.19
C GLN A 231 -16.70 12.22 -2.64
N LEU A 232 -17.73 11.41 -2.85
CA LEU A 232 -18.43 11.39 -4.11
C LEU A 232 -19.42 12.56 -4.13
N LYS A 233 -19.40 13.31 -5.24
CA LYS A 233 -20.21 14.50 -5.44
C LYS A 233 -21.70 14.20 -5.30
N SER A 234 -22.46 15.03 -4.58
CA SER A 234 -23.91 14.86 -4.43
C SER A 234 -24.65 14.88 -5.77
N GLU A 235 -24.15 15.64 -6.75
CA GLU A 235 -24.71 15.67 -8.10
C GLU A 235 -24.67 14.30 -8.78
N TYR A 236 -23.66 13.48 -8.47
CA TYR A 236 -23.57 12.13 -9.01
C TYR A 236 -24.67 11.21 -8.46
N PHE A 237 -24.94 11.26 -7.16
CA PHE A 237 -26.01 10.47 -6.56
C PHE A 237 -27.40 10.96 -6.98
N ASN A 238 -27.59 12.27 -7.14
CA ASN A 238 -28.81 12.84 -7.72
C ASN A 238 -29.03 12.32 -9.14
N LYS A 239 -27.97 12.25 -9.96
CA LYS A 239 -28.02 11.63 -11.28
C LYS A 239 -28.44 10.16 -11.19
N LEU A 240 -27.76 9.36 -10.37
CA LEU A 240 -28.07 7.93 -10.21
C LEU A 240 -29.53 7.72 -9.80
N ALA A 241 -30.01 8.44 -8.77
CA ALA A 241 -31.39 8.34 -8.30
C ALA A 241 -32.42 8.82 -9.33
N SER A 242 -32.04 9.66 -10.30
CA SER A 242 -32.91 10.09 -11.40
C SER A 242 -33.05 9.08 -12.53
N VAL A 243 -32.22 8.03 -12.56
CA VAL A 243 -32.14 7.05 -13.64
C VAL A 243 -32.44 5.64 -13.15
N PHE A 244 -31.92 5.27 -11.99
CA PHE A 244 -32.04 3.95 -11.38
C PHE A 244 -32.90 4.02 -10.11
N PRO A 245 -33.73 3.00 -9.84
CA PRO A 245 -34.43 2.87 -8.57
C PRO A 245 -33.45 2.88 -7.39
N PRO A 246 -33.69 3.66 -6.32
CA PRO A 246 -32.72 3.77 -5.22
C PRO A 246 -32.43 2.47 -4.46
N ASP A 247 -33.38 1.53 -4.43
CA ASP A 247 -33.25 0.20 -3.85
C ASP A 247 -32.44 -0.77 -4.73
N GLN A 248 -32.04 -0.35 -5.94
CA GLN A 248 -31.26 -1.14 -6.89
C GLN A 248 -29.81 -0.66 -7.04
N VAL A 249 -29.35 0.28 -6.20
CA VAL A 249 -27.96 0.75 -6.23
C VAL A 249 -27.12 -0.05 -5.24
N TRP A 250 -26.01 -0.60 -5.75
CA TRP A 250 -25.01 -1.32 -4.96
C TRP A 250 -23.81 -0.43 -4.65
N PHE A 251 -23.05 -0.81 -3.63
CA PHE A 251 -21.86 -0.09 -3.19
C PHE A 251 -20.70 -1.07 -2.98
N ALA A 252 -19.47 -0.61 -3.25
CA ALA A 252 -18.28 -1.44 -3.13
C ALA A 252 -17.09 -0.66 -2.54
N GLY A 253 -16.62 -1.13 -1.39
CA GLY A 253 -15.34 -0.74 -0.79
C GLY A 253 -14.33 -1.87 -0.88
N SER A 254 -13.09 -1.65 -0.45
CA SER A 254 -12.02 -2.65 -0.56
C SER A 254 -11.53 -3.17 0.79
N PHE A 255 -11.08 -4.42 0.84
CA PHE A 255 -10.35 -4.99 1.99
C PHE A 255 -8.91 -5.40 1.65
N ARG A 256 -8.52 -5.38 0.36
CA ARG A 256 -7.16 -5.62 -0.16
C ARG A 256 -7.06 -5.19 -1.64
N GLY A 257 -5.87 -5.17 -2.22
CA GLY A 257 -5.67 -5.02 -3.67
C GLY A 257 -5.98 -3.63 -4.22
N SER A 258 -6.02 -2.59 -3.37
CA SER A 258 -6.36 -1.22 -3.79
C SER A 258 -5.37 -0.14 -3.33
N VAL A 259 -4.29 -0.53 -2.66
CA VAL A 259 -3.29 0.39 -2.09
C VAL A 259 -2.14 0.61 -3.06
N ALA A 260 -1.57 -0.49 -3.56
CA ALA A 260 -0.53 -0.49 -4.58
C ALA A 260 -0.52 -1.86 -5.28
N ALA A 261 -0.18 -1.87 -6.57
CA ALA A 261 -0.17 -3.08 -7.40
C ALA A 261 0.75 -4.21 -6.89
N ASN A 262 1.78 -3.86 -6.12
CA ASN A 262 2.73 -4.81 -5.54
C ASN A 262 2.67 -4.87 -4.00
N CYS A 263 1.59 -4.38 -3.37
CA CYS A 263 1.42 -4.45 -1.93
C CYS A 263 1.32 -5.90 -1.45
N GLN A 264 2.02 -6.26 -0.37
CA GLN A 264 2.05 -7.65 0.16
C GLN A 264 1.52 -7.75 1.58
N ILE A 265 1.40 -6.62 2.27
CA ILE A 265 0.98 -6.52 3.66
C ILE A 265 -0.24 -5.61 3.69
N THR A 266 -1.38 -6.12 4.14
CA THR A 266 -2.66 -5.41 4.05
C THR A 266 -2.77 -4.32 5.12
N PRO A 267 -2.83 -3.02 4.76
CA PRO A 267 -2.90 -1.95 5.74
C PRO A 267 -4.31 -1.77 6.30
N LEU A 268 -4.51 -2.13 7.57
CA LEU A 268 -5.80 -1.99 8.24
C LEU A 268 -6.34 -0.56 8.20
N TYR A 269 -5.49 0.45 8.42
CA TYR A 269 -5.92 1.86 8.43
C TYR A 269 -6.64 2.27 7.14
N HIS A 270 -6.10 1.89 5.99
CA HIS A 270 -6.62 2.31 4.69
C HIS A 270 -8.01 1.71 4.43
N HIS A 271 -8.15 0.40 4.63
CA HIS A 271 -9.40 -0.30 4.36
C HIS A 271 -10.47 -0.03 5.41
N SER A 272 -10.09 0.18 6.68
CA SER A 272 -11.02 0.57 7.74
C SER A 272 -11.56 1.99 7.51
N GLU A 273 -10.72 2.94 7.11
CA GLU A 273 -11.15 4.29 6.74
C GLU A 273 -12.04 4.27 5.48
N ASN A 274 -11.66 3.50 4.45
CA ASN A 274 -12.48 3.34 3.25
C ASN A 274 -13.87 2.79 3.57
N THR A 275 -13.93 1.74 4.40
CA THR A 275 -15.20 1.14 4.84
C THR A 275 -16.04 2.16 5.58
N GLN A 276 -15.47 2.93 6.51
CA GLN A 276 -16.20 3.96 7.26
C GLN A 276 -16.69 5.11 6.36
N ALA A 277 -15.90 5.53 5.37
CA ALA A 277 -16.32 6.52 4.38
C ALA A 277 -17.55 6.02 3.59
N TRP A 278 -17.56 4.74 3.19
CA TRP A 278 -18.71 4.12 2.56
C TRP A 278 -19.95 4.05 3.44
N LEU A 279 -19.81 3.79 4.75
CA LEU A 279 -20.93 3.84 5.68
C LEU A 279 -21.57 5.23 5.73
N GLY A 280 -20.76 6.29 5.66
CA GLY A 280 -21.25 7.67 5.53
C GLY A 280 -22.03 7.87 4.23
N VAL A 281 -21.45 7.49 3.10
CA VAL A 281 -22.07 7.62 1.77
C VAL A 281 -23.40 6.87 1.69
N MET A 282 -23.46 5.63 2.16
CA MET A 282 -24.71 4.83 2.16
C MET A 282 -25.79 5.46 3.03
N ARG A 283 -25.40 6.05 4.17
CA ARG A 283 -26.34 6.77 5.05
C ARG A 283 -26.91 8.00 4.35
N ASP A 284 -26.06 8.81 3.74
CA ASP A 284 -26.46 10.04 3.07
C ASP A 284 -27.33 9.73 1.84
N TYR A 285 -26.95 8.72 1.05
CA TYR A 285 -27.72 8.25 -0.09
C TYR A 285 -29.13 7.77 0.31
N GLN A 286 -29.22 6.98 1.38
CA GLN A 286 -30.51 6.52 1.88
C GLN A 286 -31.39 7.67 2.38
N GLN A 287 -30.81 8.65 3.09
CA GLN A 287 -31.54 9.81 3.59
C GLN A 287 -32.06 10.71 2.45
N ALA A 288 -31.27 10.89 1.40
CA ALA A 288 -31.66 11.68 0.22
C ALA A 288 -32.73 10.99 -0.64
N SER A 289 -32.78 9.66 -0.62
CA SER A 289 -33.68 8.87 -1.46
C SER A 289 -35.02 8.62 -0.77
N ALA A 290 -36.00 9.49 -1.02
CA ALA A 290 -37.37 9.30 -0.54
C ALA A 290 -37.90 7.90 -0.90
N ASN A 291 -38.37 7.14 0.09
CA ASN A 291 -38.86 5.75 -0.01
C ASN A 291 -37.81 4.63 -0.12
N CYS A 292 -36.50 4.91 -0.01
CA CYS A 292 -35.47 3.86 0.04
C CYS A 292 -35.42 3.19 1.43
N LYS A 293 -36.24 2.15 1.63
CA LYS A 293 -36.28 1.40 2.90
C LYS A 293 -35.08 0.46 3.08
N GLN A 294 -34.51 -0.02 1.98
CA GLN A 294 -33.43 -1.01 1.92
C GLN A 294 -32.52 -0.70 0.74
N LEU A 295 -31.21 -0.83 0.94
CA LEU A 295 -30.21 -0.75 -0.12
C LEU A 295 -29.91 -2.16 -0.64
N ALA A 296 -29.64 -2.30 -1.94
CA ALA A 296 -29.38 -3.59 -2.58
C ALA A 296 -28.25 -4.37 -1.90
N GLY A 297 -27.09 -3.72 -1.72
CA GLY A 297 -26.02 -4.34 -0.97
C GLY A 297 -24.70 -3.58 -0.96
N PHE A 298 -23.82 -4.05 -0.09
CA PHE A 298 -22.43 -3.60 0.02
C PHE A 298 -21.50 -4.78 -0.25
N VAL A 299 -20.51 -4.58 -1.11
CA VAL A 299 -19.48 -5.57 -1.45
C VAL A 299 -18.13 -5.11 -0.89
N LEU A 300 -17.45 -6.01 -0.18
CA LEU A 300 -16.05 -5.85 0.17
C LEU A 300 -15.20 -6.50 -0.92
N THR A 301 -14.59 -5.67 -1.78
CA THR A 301 -13.75 -6.09 -2.91
C THR A 301 -12.34 -6.46 -2.48
N GLY A 302 -11.79 -7.49 -3.12
CA GLY A 302 -10.54 -8.11 -2.72
C GLY A 302 -9.69 -8.53 -3.91
N TRP A 303 -9.20 -7.54 -4.66
CA TRP A 303 -8.47 -7.77 -5.92
C TRP A 303 -7.16 -8.53 -5.72
N GLN A 304 -6.84 -9.42 -6.66
CA GLN A 304 -5.60 -10.21 -6.68
C GLN A 304 -4.51 -9.58 -7.53
N ARG A 305 -4.88 -8.70 -8.45
CA ARG A 305 -4.01 -7.88 -9.32
C ARG A 305 -4.82 -6.75 -9.94
N TYR A 306 -4.13 -5.71 -10.44
CA TYR A 306 -4.77 -4.52 -11.04
C TYR A 306 -5.25 -4.77 -12.47
N ASP A 307 -4.52 -5.59 -13.20
CA ASP A 307 -4.89 -6.13 -14.51
C ASP A 307 -4.34 -7.56 -14.59
N HIS A 308 -4.76 -8.34 -15.57
CA HIS A 308 -4.38 -9.75 -15.69
C HIS A 308 -2.85 -9.98 -15.76
N MET A 309 -2.10 -9.02 -16.29
CA MET A 309 -0.65 -9.09 -16.52
C MET A 309 0.17 -8.54 -15.34
N ALA A 310 -0.46 -7.81 -14.42
CA ALA A 310 0.20 -7.25 -13.25
C ALA A 310 0.64 -8.34 -12.24
N CYS A 311 1.57 -7.99 -11.35
CA CYS A 311 1.97 -8.89 -10.27
C CYS A 311 0.85 -9.11 -9.24
N LEU A 312 1.00 -10.13 -8.41
CA LEU A 312 0.09 -10.38 -7.30
C LEU A 312 0.16 -9.24 -6.26
N CYS A 313 -1.01 -8.74 -5.89
CA CYS A 313 -1.20 -7.92 -4.69
C CYS A 313 -1.19 -8.81 -3.43
N GLU A 314 -1.79 -8.35 -2.33
CA GLU A 314 -1.86 -9.11 -1.09
C GLU A 314 -2.61 -10.44 -1.31
N LEU A 315 -2.12 -11.52 -0.70
CA LEU A 315 -2.79 -12.83 -0.77
C LEU A 315 -4.00 -12.84 0.18
N LEU A 316 -5.07 -13.55 -0.21
CA LEU A 316 -6.29 -13.69 0.60
C LEU A 316 -6.04 -14.06 2.06
N PRO A 317 -5.25 -15.11 2.39
CA PRO A 317 -4.97 -15.46 3.79
C PRO A 317 -4.25 -14.37 4.58
N VAL A 318 -3.48 -13.49 3.91
CA VAL A 318 -2.80 -12.37 4.57
C VAL A 318 -3.79 -11.25 4.91
N SER A 319 -4.84 -11.09 4.11
CA SER A 319 -5.84 -10.04 4.27
C SER A 319 -7.03 -10.43 5.16
N VAL A 320 -7.14 -11.69 5.61
CA VAL A 320 -8.26 -12.15 6.46
C VAL A 320 -8.48 -11.27 7.68
N PRO A 321 -7.46 -10.84 8.46
CA PRO A 321 -7.71 -9.98 9.61
C PRO A 321 -8.35 -8.63 9.27
N VAL A 322 -7.98 -8.05 8.13
CA VAL A 322 -8.57 -6.80 7.62
C VAL A 322 -9.97 -7.06 7.09
N LEU A 323 -10.19 -8.14 6.34
CA LEU A 323 -11.49 -8.55 5.83
C LEU A 323 -12.52 -8.70 6.96
N LEU A 324 -12.20 -9.46 8.02
CA LEU A 324 -13.09 -9.66 9.15
C LEU A 324 -13.41 -8.34 9.87
N THR A 325 -12.42 -7.46 9.98
CA THR A 325 -12.59 -6.13 10.57
C THR A 325 -13.53 -5.25 9.74
N CYS A 326 -13.34 -5.18 8.43
CA CYS A 326 -14.22 -4.45 7.52
C CYS A 326 -15.64 -5.05 7.53
N LEU A 327 -15.77 -6.37 7.51
CA LEU A 327 -17.06 -7.05 7.47
C LEU A 327 -17.89 -6.79 8.75
N VAL A 328 -17.27 -6.90 9.92
CA VAL A 328 -17.94 -6.55 11.19
C VAL A 328 -18.22 -5.05 11.27
N THR A 329 -17.34 -4.20 10.75
CA THR A 329 -17.59 -2.75 10.66
C THR A 329 -18.85 -2.45 9.84
N VAL A 330 -19.05 -3.15 8.72
CA VAL A 330 -20.26 -3.04 7.90
C VAL A 330 -21.48 -3.57 8.64
N ARG A 331 -21.36 -4.73 9.30
CA ARG A 331 -22.46 -5.34 10.08
C ARG A 331 -22.94 -4.44 11.22
N GLU A 332 -22.02 -3.86 11.98
CA GLU A 332 -22.32 -2.97 13.11
C GLU A 332 -22.58 -1.52 12.67
N PHE A 333 -22.41 -1.22 11.37
CA PHE A 333 -22.50 0.12 10.80
C PHE A 333 -21.59 1.13 11.52
N GLY A 334 -20.38 0.70 11.89
CA GLY A 334 -19.39 1.53 12.58
C GLY A 334 -18.17 0.75 13.05
N PHE A 335 -17.08 1.46 13.30
CA PHE A 335 -15.83 0.89 13.82
C PHE A 335 -15.49 1.52 15.17
N THR A 336 -15.27 0.69 16.19
CA THR A 336 -14.96 1.13 17.56
C THR A 336 -13.75 0.39 18.11
N VAL A 337 -13.15 0.95 19.18
CA VAL A 337 -12.04 0.31 19.90
C VAL A 337 -12.47 -1.06 20.45
N ASP A 338 -13.72 -1.22 20.87
CA ASP A 338 -14.24 -2.49 21.37
C ASP A 338 -14.35 -3.55 20.26
N ILE A 339 -14.83 -3.17 19.06
CA ILE A 339 -14.86 -4.05 17.90
C ILE A 339 -13.43 -4.50 17.56
N HIS A 340 -12.50 -3.55 17.48
CA HIS A 340 -11.10 -3.83 17.19
C HIS A 340 -10.46 -4.78 18.22
N SER A 341 -10.70 -4.53 19.50
CA SER A 341 -10.17 -5.34 20.60
C SER A 341 -10.77 -6.74 20.66
N LYS A 342 -12.07 -6.89 20.38
CA LYS A 342 -12.73 -8.20 20.33
C LYS A 342 -12.21 -9.04 19.17
N LEU A 343 -12.11 -8.45 17.98
CA LEU A 343 -11.61 -9.15 16.80
C LEU A 343 -10.14 -9.56 16.93
N SER A 344 -9.30 -8.67 17.45
CA SER A 344 -7.88 -8.98 17.70
C SER A 344 -7.74 -10.22 18.59
N ARG A 345 -8.49 -10.29 19.69
CA ARG A 345 -8.51 -11.45 20.59
C ARG A 345 -9.09 -12.70 19.93
N GLN A 346 -10.18 -12.58 19.18
CA GLN A 346 -10.81 -13.71 18.48
C GLN A 346 -9.86 -14.33 17.46
N MET A 347 -9.03 -13.53 16.82
CA MET A 347 -8.02 -13.97 15.85
C MET A 347 -6.71 -14.45 16.49
N GLY A 348 -6.61 -14.43 17.82
CA GLY A 348 -5.44 -14.90 18.56
C GLY A 348 -4.28 -13.89 18.65
N PHE A 349 -4.49 -12.62 18.30
CA PHE A 349 -3.44 -11.62 18.47
C PHE A 349 -3.20 -11.33 19.97
N PRO A 350 -1.93 -11.27 20.42
CA PRO A 350 -1.60 -10.96 21.82
C PRO A 350 -1.92 -9.52 22.18
N ASP A 351 -1.75 -8.61 21.21
CA ASP A 351 -2.08 -7.19 21.29
C ASP A 351 -3.16 -6.85 20.25
N LEU A 352 -3.52 -5.56 20.17
CA LEU A 352 -4.39 -5.09 19.09
C LEU A 352 -3.76 -5.36 17.72
N LEU A 353 -4.61 -5.79 16.77
CA LEU A 353 -4.23 -5.91 15.37
C LEU A 353 -3.59 -4.58 14.92
N PRO A 354 -2.40 -4.60 14.29
CA PRO A 354 -1.69 -3.36 14.02
C PRO A 354 -2.46 -2.47 13.04
N TRP A 355 -2.78 -1.25 13.47
CA TRP A 355 -3.45 -0.26 12.63
C TRP A 355 -2.62 0.08 11.37
N ASN A 356 -1.31 0.29 11.57
CA ASN A 356 -0.33 0.40 10.51
C ASN A 356 0.70 -0.73 10.64
N PRO A 357 0.59 -1.78 9.81
CA PRO A 357 1.48 -2.93 9.90
C PRO A 357 2.92 -2.62 9.46
N PHE A 358 3.16 -1.50 8.76
CA PHE A 358 4.51 -1.09 8.33
C PHE A 358 5.36 -0.48 9.45
N VAL A 359 4.75 -0.19 10.61
CA VAL A 359 5.45 0.36 11.78
C VAL A 359 5.96 -0.75 12.70
N GLN A 360 5.36 -1.94 12.62
CA GLN A 360 5.75 -3.10 13.43
C GLN A 360 6.48 -4.11 12.53
N ASN A 361 7.80 -4.22 12.71
CA ASN A 361 8.65 -5.04 11.85
C ASN A 361 8.54 -6.55 12.10
N LEU A 362 7.79 -7.01 13.10
CA LEU A 362 7.79 -8.42 13.48
C LEU A 362 6.36 -8.96 13.60
N PRO A 363 6.05 -10.10 12.96
CA PRO A 363 4.77 -10.77 13.15
C PRO A 363 4.62 -11.31 14.57
N PRO A 364 3.38 -11.59 15.02
CA PRO A 364 3.14 -12.26 16.28
C PRO A 364 3.93 -13.56 16.38
N THR A 365 4.56 -13.81 17.52
CA THR A 365 5.28 -15.07 17.79
C THR A 365 4.34 -16.23 18.13
N ASN A 366 3.08 -15.93 18.43
CA ASN A 366 2.09 -16.89 18.89
C ASN A 366 1.29 -17.49 17.73
N GLU A 367 0.73 -18.68 17.95
CA GLU A 367 -0.25 -19.25 17.03
C GLU A 367 -1.51 -18.37 16.98
N LEU A 368 -1.96 -18.06 15.77
CA LEU A 368 -3.16 -17.28 15.52
C LEU A 368 -4.34 -18.22 15.22
N SER A 369 -5.57 -17.70 15.30
CA SER A 369 -6.78 -18.52 15.34
C SER A 369 -7.69 -18.41 14.10
N PHE A 370 -7.21 -17.82 13.00
CA PHE A 370 -7.96 -17.70 11.75
C PHE A 370 -7.40 -18.60 10.64
N PRO A 371 -8.23 -19.10 9.70
CA PRO A 371 -7.76 -19.91 8.57
C PRO A 371 -6.66 -19.18 7.78
N GLY A 372 -5.58 -19.89 7.43
CA GLY A 372 -4.48 -19.34 6.63
C GLY A 372 -3.49 -18.48 7.40
N TRP A 373 -3.57 -18.42 8.74
CA TRP A 373 -2.66 -17.62 9.55
C TRP A 373 -1.17 -17.96 9.41
N ARG A 374 -0.83 -19.21 9.06
CA ARG A 374 0.56 -19.61 8.79
C ARG A 374 1.13 -18.87 7.58
N VAL A 375 0.32 -18.68 6.54
CA VAL A 375 0.69 -17.89 5.36
C VAL A 375 0.87 -16.41 5.77
N TYR A 376 -0.05 -15.86 6.57
CA TYR A 376 0.08 -14.51 7.14
C TYR A 376 1.42 -14.31 7.84
N VAL A 377 1.79 -15.21 8.77
CA VAL A 377 3.07 -15.12 9.50
C VAL A 377 4.27 -15.23 8.56
N CYS A 378 4.25 -16.18 7.61
CA CYS A 378 5.33 -16.36 6.66
C CYS A 378 5.55 -15.11 5.79
N VAL A 379 4.48 -14.50 5.27
CA VAL A 379 4.57 -13.30 4.45
C VAL A 379 5.15 -12.13 5.25
N TYR A 380 4.70 -11.91 6.49
CA TYR A 380 5.27 -10.86 7.34
C TYR A 380 6.76 -11.08 7.65
N LYS A 381 7.17 -12.32 7.99
CA LYS A 381 8.59 -12.66 8.23
C LYS A 381 9.44 -12.40 6.98
N LEU A 382 8.98 -12.85 5.82
CA LEU A 382 9.68 -12.68 4.55
C LEU A 382 9.75 -11.21 4.12
N GLN A 383 8.71 -10.42 4.36
CA GLN A 383 8.75 -8.98 4.08
C GLN A 383 9.68 -8.22 5.03
N ALA A 384 9.74 -8.60 6.30
CA ALA A 384 10.72 -8.05 7.24
C ALA A 384 12.16 -8.37 6.79
N LEU A 385 12.42 -9.62 6.42
CA LEU A 385 13.72 -10.07 5.91
C LEU A 385 14.10 -9.36 4.61
N ARG A 386 13.13 -9.18 3.71
CA ARG A 386 13.31 -8.42 2.46
C ARG A 386 13.71 -6.98 2.75
N ASN A 387 13.03 -6.31 3.68
CA ASN A 387 13.34 -4.93 4.07
C ASN A 387 14.73 -4.82 4.70
N GLU A 388 15.08 -5.75 5.59
CA GLU A 388 16.41 -5.84 6.20
C GLU A 388 17.50 -6.02 5.14
N PHE A 389 17.28 -6.93 4.18
CA PHE A 389 18.20 -7.17 3.07
C PHE A 389 18.35 -5.94 2.18
N PHE A 390 17.27 -5.22 1.86
CA PHE A 390 17.38 -3.97 1.09
C PHE A 390 18.09 -2.86 1.86
N THR A 391 17.87 -2.72 3.17
CA THR A 391 18.64 -1.79 4.00
C THR A 391 20.12 -2.15 4.01
N PHE A 392 20.45 -3.43 4.14
CA PHE A 392 21.83 -3.91 4.05
C PHE A 392 22.47 -3.62 2.69
N LEU A 393 21.75 -3.90 1.59
CA LEU A 393 22.22 -3.61 0.24
C LEU A 393 22.50 -2.13 0.01
N ASN A 394 21.73 -1.24 0.63
CA ASN A 394 21.89 0.21 0.52
C ASN A 394 22.83 0.80 1.57
N SER A 395 23.48 -0.02 2.41
CA SER A 395 24.46 0.46 3.37
C SER A 395 25.74 0.96 2.68
N ASP A 396 26.41 1.93 3.30
CA ASP A 396 27.70 2.45 2.83
C ASP A 396 28.76 1.36 2.66
N TRP A 397 28.66 0.27 3.44
CA TRP A 397 29.51 -0.90 3.33
C TRP A 397 29.33 -1.65 2.00
N VAL A 398 28.09 -1.95 1.63
CA VAL A 398 27.83 -2.66 0.36
C VAL A 398 28.05 -1.71 -0.82
N GLN A 399 27.64 -0.45 -0.71
CA GLN A 399 27.82 0.55 -1.78
C GLN A 399 29.31 0.92 -1.98
N GLY A 400 30.10 0.94 -0.91
CA GLY A 400 31.52 1.29 -0.95
C GLY A 400 32.41 0.18 -1.51
N TRP A 401 32.07 -1.11 -1.30
CA TRP A 401 32.97 -2.23 -1.63
C TRP A 401 32.35 -3.30 -2.54
N MET A 402 31.05 -3.27 -2.80
CA MET A 402 30.36 -4.21 -3.70
C MET A 402 29.34 -3.51 -4.61
N SER A 403 29.54 -2.22 -4.91
CA SER A 403 28.74 -1.55 -5.95
C SER A 403 28.96 -2.15 -7.33
N ALA A 404 28.10 -1.76 -8.28
CA ALA A 404 28.14 -2.24 -9.66
C ALA A 404 29.54 -2.13 -10.29
N ARG A 405 30.28 -1.04 -10.01
CA ARG A 405 31.66 -0.83 -10.50
C ARG A 405 32.64 -1.88 -9.99
N HIS A 406 32.58 -2.21 -8.70
CA HIS A 406 33.46 -3.20 -8.09
C HIS A 406 33.14 -4.59 -8.64
N THR A 407 31.86 -4.94 -8.70
CA THR A 407 31.42 -6.25 -9.19
C THR A 407 31.65 -6.45 -10.68
N SER A 408 31.61 -5.40 -11.51
CA SER A 408 31.85 -5.54 -12.96
C SER A 408 33.33 -5.69 -13.32
N ARG A 409 34.22 -5.18 -12.46
CA ARG A 409 35.67 -5.27 -12.62
C ARG A 409 36.30 -6.38 -11.78
N LEU A 410 35.50 -7.02 -10.91
CA LEU A 410 35.95 -7.97 -9.91
C LEU A 410 37.09 -7.43 -9.04
N LEU A 411 37.10 -6.12 -8.79
CA LEU A 411 38.16 -5.43 -8.07
C LEU A 411 37.56 -4.70 -6.87
N SER A 412 37.94 -5.13 -5.66
CA SER A 412 37.57 -4.50 -4.38
C SER A 412 38.48 -5.01 -3.27
N SER A 413 38.32 -4.50 -2.04
CA SER A 413 39.05 -4.99 -0.86
C SER A 413 38.53 -6.38 -0.44
N PRO A 414 39.33 -7.46 -0.56
CA PRO A 414 38.82 -8.81 -0.31
C PRO A 414 38.42 -9.04 1.14
N ALA A 415 39.14 -8.45 2.10
CA ALA A 415 38.81 -8.58 3.53
C ALA A 415 37.46 -7.93 3.90
N VAL A 416 37.04 -6.89 3.18
CA VAL A 416 35.73 -6.26 3.39
C VAL A 416 34.64 -7.08 2.67
N VAL A 417 34.93 -7.51 1.45
CA VAL A 417 34.03 -8.32 0.61
C VAL A 417 33.72 -9.66 1.28
N GLU A 418 34.66 -10.31 1.96
CA GLU A 418 34.43 -11.55 2.71
C GLU A 418 33.40 -11.37 3.83
N LYS A 419 33.49 -10.28 4.60
CA LYS A 419 32.52 -9.95 5.65
C LYS A 419 31.13 -9.65 5.07
N ILE A 420 31.07 -8.94 3.94
CA ILE A 420 29.81 -8.71 3.23
C ILE A 420 29.24 -10.05 2.74
N SER A 421 30.07 -10.93 2.17
CA SER A 421 29.67 -12.24 1.65
C SER A 421 29.07 -13.12 2.75
N SER A 422 29.69 -13.19 3.92
CA SER A 422 29.17 -13.94 5.08
C SER A 422 27.78 -13.44 5.50
N GLN A 423 27.57 -12.13 5.54
CA GLN A 423 26.26 -11.56 5.85
C GLN A 423 25.23 -11.82 4.73
N VAL A 424 25.64 -11.79 3.47
CA VAL A 424 24.79 -12.17 2.32
C VAL A 424 24.40 -13.65 2.39
N ASP A 425 25.31 -14.51 2.83
CA ASP A 425 25.06 -15.95 2.95
C ASP A 425 24.03 -16.26 4.03
N ARG A 426 24.04 -15.51 5.15
CA ARG A 426 22.95 -15.55 6.15
C ARG A 426 21.59 -15.25 5.50
N TYR A 427 21.47 -14.16 4.74
CA TYR A 427 20.21 -13.83 4.04
C TYR A 427 19.81 -14.93 3.04
N ARG A 428 20.77 -15.51 2.29
CA ARG A 428 20.50 -16.63 1.37
C ARG A 428 19.87 -17.81 2.10
N HIS A 429 20.42 -18.19 3.26
CA HIS A 429 19.89 -19.27 4.09
C HIS A 429 18.50 -18.95 4.66
N GLU A 430 18.32 -17.77 5.25
CA GLU A 430 17.03 -17.35 5.81
C GLU A 430 15.94 -17.25 4.75
N LEU A 431 16.24 -16.71 3.56
CA LEU A 431 15.32 -16.66 2.43
C LEU A 431 14.93 -18.07 1.93
N SER A 432 15.89 -19.01 1.91
CA SER A 432 15.63 -20.38 1.49
C SER A 432 14.76 -21.15 2.49
N ALA A 433 15.02 -20.97 3.79
CA ALA A 433 14.19 -21.52 4.85
C ALA A 433 12.78 -20.91 4.84
N GLY A 434 12.68 -19.59 4.63
CA GLY A 434 11.41 -18.89 4.52
C GLY A 434 10.59 -19.30 3.29
N GLU A 435 11.24 -19.55 2.14
CA GLU A 435 10.58 -20.12 0.97
C GLU A 435 9.96 -21.50 1.28
N ALA A 436 10.73 -22.40 1.89
CA ALA A 436 10.23 -23.73 2.25
C ALA A 436 9.05 -23.66 3.24
N ALA A 437 9.15 -22.81 4.26
CA ALA A 437 8.07 -22.59 5.23
C ALA A 437 6.81 -22.00 4.59
N PHE A 438 6.97 -21.05 3.67
CA PHE A 438 5.85 -20.45 2.93
C PHE A 438 5.15 -21.48 2.05
N LYS A 439 5.89 -22.33 1.32
CA LYS A 439 5.29 -23.41 0.51
C LYS A 439 4.45 -24.34 1.39
N ALA A 440 5.04 -24.86 2.47
CA ALA A 440 4.34 -25.73 3.40
C ALA A 440 3.08 -25.07 4.01
N ALA A 441 3.11 -23.76 4.26
CA ALA A 441 1.94 -23.03 4.73
C ALA A 441 0.85 -22.87 3.66
N CYS A 442 1.22 -22.86 2.37
CA CYS A 442 0.32 -22.69 1.23
C CYS A 442 -0.30 -23.98 0.70
N ASP A 443 0.28 -25.17 0.98
CA ASP A 443 -0.14 -26.47 0.41
C ASP A 443 -1.65 -26.75 0.51
N SER A 444 -2.29 -26.31 1.59
CA SER A 444 -3.74 -26.46 1.82
C SER A 444 -4.53 -25.17 1.63
N VAL A 445 -3.87 -24.05 1.31
CA VAL A 445 -4.48 -22.71 1.29
C VAL A 445 -4.66 -22.17 -0.12
N LEU A 446 -3.67 -22.32 -0.99
CA LEU A 446 -3.66 -21.83 -2.36
C LEU A 446 -3.42 -22.98 -3.34
N LEU A 447 -3.92 -22.86 -4.57
CA LEU A 447 -3.44 -23.74 -5.64
C LEU A 447 -1.94 -23.51 -5.86
N PRO A 448 -1.16 -24.56 -6.21
CA PRO A 448 0.30 -24.49 -6.27
C PRO A 448 0.83 -23.32 -7.11
N ALA A 449 0.25 -23.06 -8.28
CA ALA A 449 0.68 -21.99 -9.18
C ALA A 449 0.64 -20.60 -8.52
N GLY A 450 -0.35 -20.31 -7.68
CA GLY A 450 -0.43 -19.02 -6.97
C GLY A 450 0.71 -18.82 -5.99
N SER A 451 1.06 -19.87 -5.25
CA SER A 451 2.20 -19.83 -4.32
C SER A 451 3.55 -19.73 -5.03
N GLU A 452 3.69 -20.41 -6.18
CA GLU A 452 4.89 -20.37 -7.02
C GLU A 452 5.10 -18.99 -7.64
N GLU A 453 4.05 -18.40 -8.21
CA GLU A 453 4.10 -17.04 -8.76
C GLU A 453 4.51 -16.02 -7.68
N TRP A 454 3.93 -16.11 -6.48
CA TRP A 454 4.28 -15.21 -5.38
C TRP A 454 5.76 -15.32 -4.99
N LEU A 455 6.31 -16.54 -4.91
CA LEU A 455 7.72 -16.77 -4.61
C LEU A 455 8.65 -16.26 -5.72
N ASP A 456 8.26 -16.43 -6.99
CA ASP A 456 9.00 -15.94 -8.15
C ASP A 456 9.05 -14.41 -8.20
N GLN A 457 8.00 -13.74 -7.74
CA GLN A 457 7.92 -12.28 -7.67
C GLN A 457 8.67 -11.72 -6.45
N GLN A 458 8.51 -12.33 -5.28
CA GLN A 458 8.89 -11.69 -4.02
C GLN A 458 10.23 -12.17 -3.45
N ILE A 459 10.56 -13.47 -3.59
CA ILE A 459 11.62 -14.12 -2.80
C ILE A 459 12.79 -14.61 -3.65
N ARG A 460 12.52 -15.38 -4.70
CA ARG A 460 13.57 -15.97 -5.55
C ARG A 460 14.47 -14.94 -6.23
N PRO A 461 14.00 -13.74 -6.65
CA PRO A 461 14.90 -12.70 -7.15
C PRO A 461 15.93 -12.25 -6.11
N LEU A 462 15.55 -12.19 -4.82
CA LEU A 462 16.45 -11.83 -3.73
C LEU A 462 17.48 -12.93 -3.49
N ARG A 463 17.06 -14.20 -3.53
CA ARG A 463 17.98 -15.35 -3.40
C ARG A 463 19.01 -15.38 -4.53
N ARG A 464 18.56 -15.24 -5.79
CA ARG A 464 19.46 -15.13 -6.96
C ARG A 464 20.45 -13.98 -6.82
N LYS A 465 20.01 -12.85 -6.25
CA LYS A 465 20.90 -11.71 -5.98
C LYS A 465 21.95 -12.06 -4.92
N CYS A 466 21.58 -12.76 -3.85
CA CYS A 466 22.53 -13.24 -2.84
C CYS A 466 23.57 -14.19 -3.46
N GLU A 467 23.13 -15.18 -4.23
CA GLU A 467 24.00 -16.14 -4.93
C GLU A 467 25.00 -15.42 -5.84
N LYS A 468 24.53 -14.44 -6.62
CA LYS A 468 25.41 -13.64 -7.50
C LYS A 468 26.44 -12.81 -6.71
N MET A 469 26.04 -12.22 -5.59
CA MET A 469 26.96 -11.45 -4.74
C MET A 469 28.04 -12.33 -4.12
N ILE A 470 27.67 -13.52 -3.63
CA ILE A 470 28.62 -14.51 -3.09
C ILE A 470 29.59 -14.97 -4.19
N ALA A 471 29.09 -15.26 -5.39
CA ALA A 471 29.94 -15.63 -6.52
C ALA A 471 30.96 -14.54 -6.87
N ASN A 472 30.52 -13.28 -6.94
CA ASN A 472 31.42 -12.14 -7.18
C ASN A 472 32.45 -11.98 -6.05
N ALA A 473 32.02 -12.16 -4.80
CA ALA A 473 32.91 -12.08 -3.65
C ALA A 473 34.02 -13.14 -3.70
N ASN A 474 33.66 -14.38 -4.06
CA ASN A 474 34.61 -15.47 -4.23
C ASN A 474 35.61 -15.18 -5.37
N GLN A 475 35.15 -14.58 -6.47
CA GLN A 475 36.04 -14.19 -7.57
C GLN A 475 37.01 -13.06 -7.17
N ILE A 476 36.53 -12.04 -6.46
CA ILE A 476 37.39 -10.96 -5.93
C ILE A 476 38.44 -11.53 -4.96
N ALA A 477 38.04 -12.49 -4.12
CA ALA A 477 38.95 -13.16 -3.19
C ALA A 477 39.98 -14.03 -3.93
N ALA A 478 39.57 -14.72 -5.01
CA ALA A 478 40.45 -15.58 -5.81
C ALA A 478 41.47 -14.80 -6.63
N GLN A 479 41.18 -13.57 -7.07
CA GLN A 479 42.16 -12.73 -7.79
C GLN A 479 43.39 -12.37 -6.95
N ARG A 480 43.34 -12.51 -5.61
CA ARG A 480 44.54 -12.44 -4.76
C ARG A 480 45.54 -13.57 -5.03
N ALA A 481 45.09 -14.72 -5.55
CA ALA A 481 45.96 -15.86 -5.77
C ALA A 481 46.83 -15.71 -7.04
N ASP A 482 46.42 -14.86 -7.98
CA ASP A 482 47.14 -14.66 -9.26
C ASP A 482 47.94 -13.33 -9.30
N SER A 483 47.77 -12.43 -8.32
CA SER A 483 48.40 -11.10 -8.34
C SER A 483 49.75 -11.00 -7.60
N ASP A 484 50.35 -12.11 -7.14
CA ASP A 484 51.73 -12.13 -6.65
C ASP A 484 52.77 -11.97 -7.78
N THR A 485 52.33 -11.78 -9.03
CA THR A 485 53.15 -11.33 -10.15
C THR A 485 52.50 -10.14 -10.84
N ILE A 486 52.59 -8.95 -10.25
CA ILE A 486 52.52 -7.69 -11.00
C ILE A 486 53.68 -6.79 -10.55
N ASP A 487 54.54 -6.53 -11.54
CA ASP A 487 55.82 -5.83 -11.49
C ASP A 487 55.83 -4.51 -10.73
N GLU A 488 56.94 -4.31 -10.02
CA GLU A 488 57.45 -3.03 -9.57
C GLU A 488 57.74 -2.11 -10.77
N ALA A 489 57.02 -0.99 -10.88
CA ALA A 489 57.51 0.17 -11.61
C ALA A 489 56.97 1.46 -11.01
N ALA A 490 57.87 2.14 -10.28
CA ALA A 490 58.03 3.58 -10.12
C ALA A 490 56.78 4.48 -9.95
N ASP A 491 56.64 5.08 -8.76
CA ASP A 491 56.92 6.51 -8.63
C ASP A 491 57.17 6.93 -7.17
N GLY A 492 58.02 7.94 -6.97
CA GLY A 492 58.76 8.16 -5.73
C GLY A 492 58.15 9.07 -4.63
N ASN A 493 58.90 9.08 -3.51
CA ASN A 493 58.91 9.98 -2.33
C ASN A 493 57.89 9.76 -1.18
N PRO A 494 58.26 10.14 0.07
CA PRO A 494 59.43 9.75 0.86
C PRO A 494 59.03 9.12 2.22
N LYS A 495 60.03 8.66 2.98
CA LYS A 495 59.96 7.87 4.24
C LYS A 495 59.15 8.51 5.41
N PRO A 496 58.68 7.68 6.37
CA PRO A 496 57.77 8.08 7.45
C PRO A 496 58.51 8.71 8.65
N GLN A 497 57.88 9.71 9.28
CA GLN A 497 58.25 10.17 10.62
C GLN A 497 57.38 9.47 11.66
N ASP A 498 58.06 8.91 12.67
CA ASP A 498 57.51 8.33 13.89
C ASP A 498 56.60 9.32 14.63
N LEU A 499 55.42 8.85 15.03
CA LEU A 499 54.76 9.31 16.25
C LEU A 499 54.23 8.11 17.02
N THR A 500 55.01 7.75 18.03
CA THR A 500 54.69 6.87 19.14
C THR A 500 53.59 7.50 20.01
N GLY A 501 52.62 6.69 20.48
CA GLY A 501 51.79 7.03 21.64
C GLY A 501 50.31 6.61 21.58
N THR A 502 49.96 5.55 22.32
CA THR A 502 48.63 5.35 22.94
C THR A 502 48.87 4.90 24.39
N PRO A 503 47.90 4.93 25.31
CA PRO A 503 46.84 5.92 25.55
C PRO A 503 46.70 6.30 27.05
N ALA A 504 46.14 7.46 27.35
CA ALA A 504 45.72 7.81 28.72
C ALA A 504 44.42 8.64 28.73
N SER A 505 43.30 8.09 28.24
CA SER A 505 42.00 8.77 28.36
C SER A 505 40.77 7.87 28.23
N LEU A 506 40.84 6.62 28.71
CA LEU A 506 39.64 5.74 28.76
C LEU A 506 38.83 5.86 30.06
N ARG A 507 39.33 6.57 31.09
CA ARG A 507 38.62 6.70 32.38
C ARG A 507 37.72 7.93 32.53
N HIS A 508 37.83 8.93 31.64
CA HIS A 508 37.00 10.14 31.73
C HIS A 508 35.65 10.03 30.97
N PHE A 509 35.46 8.98 30.15
CA PHE A 509 34.27 8.82 29.33
C PHE A 509 33.12 8.11 30.07
N GLU A 510 33.45 7.19 30.98
CA GLU A 510 32.44 6.45 31.77
C GLU A 510 31.75 7.35 32.80
N ASP A 511 32.48 8.28 33.43
CA ASP A 511 31.92 9.20 34.43
C ASP A 511 30.93 10.22 33.82
N ALA A 512 31.11 10.61 32.56
CA ALA A 512 30.21 11.54 31.86
C ALA A 512 28.87 10.89 31.47
N MET A 513 28.86 9.58 31.19
CA MET A 513 27.66 8.83 30.83
C MET A 513 26.73 8.58 32.02
N LEU A 514 27.29 8.44 33.23
CA LEU A 514 26.54 8.30 34.48
C LEU A 514 25.86 9.62 34.93
N ASP A 515 26.47 10.79 34.68
CA ASP A 515 25.83 12.08 35.00
C ASP A 515 24.63 12.38 34.08
N ALA A 516 24.70 11.98 32.80
CA ALA A 516 23.62 12.14 31.82
C ALA A 516 22.34 11.37 32.21
N GLY A 517 22.48 10.13 32.71
CA GLY A 517 21.35 9.33 33.20
C GLY A 517 20.66 9.93 34.43
N THR A 518 21.41 10.68 35.24
CA THR A 518 20.93 11.28 36.50
C THR A 518 20.17 12.58 36.26
N ARG A 519 20.57 13.38 35.25
CA ARG A 519 19.86 14.62 34.86
C ARG A 519 18.51 14.36 34.18
N ILE A 520 18.37 13.24 33.45
CA ILE A 520 17.10 12.82 32.84
C ILE A 520 16.02 12.53 33.91
N ARG A 521 16.40 12.03 35.09
CA ARG A 521 15.46 11.77 36.20
C ARG A 521 14.95 13.04 36.89
N ARG A 522 15.71 14.14 36.90
CA ARG A 522 15.31 15.42 37.53
C ARG A 522 14.24 16.19 36.76
N LEU A 523 13.88 15.72 35.56
CA LEU A 523 12.85 16.33 34.70
C LEU A 523 11.42 15.85 35.00
N GLY A 524 11.20 15.07 36.06
CA GLY A 524 9.87 14.90 36.67
C GLY A 524 8.86 14.02 35.92
N PHE A 525 9.29 13.07 35.07
CA PHE A 525 8.38 12.11 34.44
C PHE A 525 8.05 10.95 35.40
N LYS A 526 6.87 11.02 36.02
CA LYS A 526 6.24 9.85 36.64
C LYS A 526 5.27 9.23 35.64
N GLY A 527 5.57 8.02 35.19
CA GLY A 527 4.66 7.16 34.42
C GLY A 527 5.17 6.76 33.04
N GLY A 528 5.51 5.48 32.89
CA GLY A 528 5.24 4.69 31.67
C GLY A 528 6.03 4.92 30.38
N CYS A 529 6.83 5.97 30.23
CA CYS A 529 7.58 6.21 28.97
C CYS A 529 9.01 6.68 29.23
N VAL A 530 9.86 5.82 29.78
CA VAL A 530 11.32 6.05 29.84
C VAL A 530 12.05 4.77 29.47
N LEU A 531 12.06 4.44 28.18
CA LEU A 531 12.97 3.44 27.61
C LEU A 531 13.47 3.86 26.22
N LEU A 532 13.72 5.17 26.03
CA LEU A 532 14.07 5.71 24.71
C LEU A 532 15.25 6.70 24.71
N LEU A 533 16.00 6.82 25.80
CA LEU A 533 17.14 7.76 25.85
C LEU A 533 18.49 7.15 26.27
N SER A 534 18.53 6.04 27.02
CA SER A 534 19.81 5.34 27.28
C SER A 534 20.19 4.35 26.17
N VAL A 535 19.25 3.98 25.29
CA VAL A 535 19.49 3.11 24.13
C VAL A 535 19.94 3.91 22.89
N MET A 536 19.85 5.25 22.94
CA MET A 536 20.16 6.13 21.79
C MET A 536 21.65 6.35 21.54
N LEU A 537 22.53 5.90 22.43
CA LEU A 537 23.99 6.01 22.24
C LEU A 537 24.62 4.76 21.61
N SER A 538 23.84 3.70 21.36
CA SER A 538 24.41 2.41 20.88
C SER A 538 23.67 1.79 19.68
N PHE A 539 22.82 2.53 18.97
CA PHE A 539 22.08 1.96 17.83
C PHE A 539 22.02 2.91 16.62
N ALA A 540 21.99 2.30 15.42
CA ALA A 540 21.91 2.86 14.07
C ALA A 540 20.79 3.91 13.79
N PHE A 541 20.04 4.29 14.82
CA PHE A 541 19.03 5.33 14.80
C PHE A 541 19.62 6.73 14.50
N TYR A 542 20.88 6.96 14.92
CA TYR A 542 21.61 8.20 14.62
C TYR A 542 21.81 8.44 13.12
N TRP A 543 21.90 7.38 12.31
CA TRP A 543 22.05 7.52 10.86
C TRP A 543 20.77 8.08 10.23
N HIS A 544 19.59 7.58 10.62
CA HIS A 544 18.32 7.92 9.98
C HIS A 544 17.82 9.33 10.28
N LEU A 545 18.23 9.93 11.40
CA LEU A 545 17.92 11.33 11.72
C LEU A 545 18.92 12.34 11.13
N ILE A 546 20.14 11.89 10.77
CA ILE A 546 21.24 12.77 10.33
C ILE A 546 21.49 12.69 8.81
N SER A 547 21.01 11.65 8.13
CA SER A 547 21.31 11.36 6.72
C SER A 547 20.31 11.90 5.69
N LYS A 548 19.37 12.78 6.06
CA LYS A 548 18.51 13.42 5.05
C LYS A 548 19.26 14.58 4.38
N HIS A 549 19.77 14.29 3.17
CA HIS A 549 20.20 15.26 2.14
C HIS A 549 21.41 16.14 2.52
N VAL A 550 22.51 15.48 2.86
CA VAL A 550 23.85 16.09 2.83
C VAL A 550 24.24 16.26 1.37
N PHE A 551 24.26 17.50 0.88
CA PHE A 551 25.09 17.80 -0.27
C PHE A 551 26.52 17.81 0.26
N GLU A 552 27.39 16.90 -0.20
CA GLU A 552 28.84 17.05 -0.05
C GLU A 552 29.33 18.24 -0.91
N GLY A 553 28.77 19.42 -0.66
CA GLY A 553 29.15 20.67 -1.30
C GLY A 553 30.28 21.29 -0.51
N ARG A 554 31.52 20.95 -0.89
CA ARG A 554 32.80 21.60 -0.54
C ARG A 554 32.98 22.02 0.93
N ARG A 555 33.93 21.38 1.63
CA ARG A 555 34.46 21.76 2.96
C ARG A 555 34.52 23.29 3.15
N GLY A 556 33.45 23.86 3.70
CA GLY A 556 33.35 25.28 3.99
C GLY A 556 33.90 25.55 5.39
N ARG A 557 34.49 26.72 5.60
CA ARG A 557 34.79 27.22 6.94
C ARG A 557 33.83 28.35 7.27
N TYR A 558 33.16 28.28 8.41
CA TYR A 558 32.37 29.37 8.96
C TYR A 558 33.03 29.86 10.24
N LYS A 559 33.42 31.15 10.28
CA LYS A 559 34.20 31.75 11.38
C LYS A 559 35.44 30.91 11.77
N GLY A 560 36.12 30.32 10.77
CA GLY A 560 37.33 29.50 10.95
C GLY A 560 37.08 28.00 11.23
N ALA A 561 35.87 27.59 11.62
CA ALA A 561 35.51 26.21 11.94
C ALA A 561 34.96 25.44 10.72
N PRO A 562 35.26 24.14 10.56
CA PRO A 562 34.74 23.32 9.47
C PRO A 562 33.23 23.08 9.64
N VAL A 563 32.47 23.27 8.57
CA VAL A 563 31.00 23.12 8.56
C VAL A 563 30.50 22.28 7.38
N VAL A 564 29.31 21.70 7.56
CA VAL A 564 28.53 21.00 6.53
C VAL A 564 27.27 21.80 6.23
N ILE A 565 26.95 21.93 4.94
CA ILE A 565 25.69 22.51 4.47
C ILE A 565 24.76 21.35 4.07
N LYS A 566 23.57 21.28 4.65
CA LYS A 566 22.55 20.28 4.31
C LYS A 566 21.32 20.94 3.70
N SER A 567 20.68 20.29 2.74
CA SER A 567 19.37 20.75 2.24
C SER A 567 18.26 20.30 3.19
N LEU A 568 17.29 21.18 3.43
CA LEU A 568 16.14 20.90 4.29
C LEU A 568 15.22 19.82 3.70
N ALA A 569 15.05 19.81 2.37
CA ALA A 569 14.24 18.85 1.63
C ALA A 569 14.64 18.83 0.14
N THR A 570 14.24 17.82 -0.62
CA THR A 570 14.31 17.86 -2.09
C THR A 570 13.27 18.83 -2.65
N PRO A 571 13.43 19.34 -3.90
CA PRO A 571 12.41 20.16 -4.54
C PRO A 571 11.02 19.52 -4.54
N GLU A 572 10.93 18.21 -4.77
CA GLU A 572 9.68 17.45 -4.83
C GLU A 572 9.03 17.30 -3.46
N GLN A 573 9.84 17.04 -2.42
CA GLN A 573 9.36 16.98 -1.03
C GLN A 573 8.82 18.33 -0.58
N LEU A 574 9.53 19.41 -0.92
CA LEU A 574 9.11 20.77 -0.61
C LEU A 574 7.80 21.10 -1.34
N GLU A 575 7.71 20.78 -2.62
CA GLU A 575 6.51 21.01 -3.42
C GLU A 575 5.32 20.19 -2.90
N ARG A 576 5.55 18.96 -2.44
CA ARG A 576 4.51 18.13 -1.81
C ARG A 576 3.96 18.74 -0.53
N VAL A 577 4.83 19.22 0.36
CA VAL A 577 4.42 19.88 1.61
C VAL A 577 3.67 21.19 1.30
N GLN A 578 4.17 21.97 0.33
CA GLN A 578 3.51 23.19 -0.13
C GLN A 578 2.12 22.90 -0.70
N ARG A 579 1.99 21.95 -1.64
CA ARG A 579 0.70 21.51 -2.19
C ARG A 579 -0.26 21.01 -1.11
N GLY A 580 0.24 20.25 -0.13
CA GLY A 580 -0.56 19.77 1.00
C GLY A 580 -1.13 20.91 1.85
N LEU A 581 -0.29 21.88 2.23
CA LEU A 581 -0.71 23.05 2.99
C LEU A 581 -1.74 23.90 2.22
N CYS A 582 -1.50 24.14 0.93
CA CYS A 582 -2.42 24.88 0.07
C CYS A 582 -3.80 24.20 -0.07
N LYS A 583 -3.83 22.86 -0.20
CA LYS A 583 -5.08 22.08 -0.26
C LYS A 583 -5.85 22.12 1.06
N SER A 584 -5.16 22.07 2.19
CA SER A 584 -5.81 22.06 3.52
C SER A 584 -6.44 23.40 3.94
N THR A 585 -6.37 24.44 3.10
CA THR A 585 -6.72 25.81 3.48
C THR A 585 -7.67 26.53 2.50
N ASP A 586 -8.33 25.82 1.57
CA ASP A 586 -9.28 26.39 0.60
C ASP A 586 -8.76 27.63 -0.17
N LEU A 587 -7.47 27.67 -0.49
CA LEU A 587 -6.84 28.78 -1.22
C LEU A 587 -6.70 28.50 -2.74
N GLN A 588 -7.48 27.58 -3.30
CA GLN A 588 -7.33 27.12 -4.69
C GLN A 588 -7.75 28.12 -5.77
N GLU A 589 -8.44 29.22 -5.44
CA GLU A 589 -8.96 30.15 -6.46
C GLU A 589 -7.96 31.22 -6.94
N SER A 590 -6.81 31.39 -6.29
CA SER A 590 -5.77 32.30 -6.80
C SER A 590 -4.64 31.50 -7.45
N HIS A 591 -4.28 31.83 -8.70
CA HIS A 591 -3.23 31.15 -9.49
C HIS A 591 -1.81 31.22 -8.89
N ARG A 592 -1.64 31.58 -7.62
CA ARG A 592 -0.42 31.39 -6.83
C ARG A 592 -0.81 31.15 -5.38
N CYS A 593 -0.81 29.89 -4.94
CA CYS A 593 -0.93 29.61 -3.50
C CYS A 593 0.19 30.34 -2.74
N ASN A 594 -0.20 31.27 -1.87
CA ASN A 594 0.72 31.98 -1.01
C ASN A 594 0.95 31.16 0.27
N MET A 595 2.16 30.63 0.42
CA MET A 595 2.55 29.84 1.60
C MET A 595 2.40 30.57 2.91
N ARG A 596 2.56 31.91 2.90
CA ARG A 596 2.27 32.73 4.06
C ARG A 596 0.80 32.57 4.42
N ASP A 597 -0.10 32.85 3.49
CA ASP A 597 -1.54 32.85 3.75
C ASP A 597 -2.07 31.45 4.12
N ALA A 598 -1.49 30.38 3.57
CA ALA A 598 -1.77 29.00 3.97
C ALA A 598 -1.33 28.69 5.42
N LEU A 599 -0.12 29.11 5.81
CA LEU A 599 0.35 28.96 7.20
C LEU A 599 -0.46 29.84 8.17
N TRP A 600 -0.89 31.03 7.73
CA TRP A 600 -1.78 31.91 8.50
C TRP A 600 -3.15 31.28 8.75
N LYS A 601 -3.74 30.57 7.78
CA LYS A 601 -5.02 29.85 7.98
C LYS A 601 -4.89 28.66 8.93
N ARG A 602 -3.74 27.99 8.97
CA ARG A 602 -3.47 26.88 9.89
C ARG A 602 -3.27 27.33 11.34
N LEU A 603 -2.99 28.61 11.57
CA LEU A 603 -2.89 29.26 12.88
C LEU A 603 -4.02 30.32 13.02
N PRO A 604 -5.28 29.92 13.29
CA PRO A 604 -6.45 30.79 13.20
C PRO A 604 -6.40 31.98 14.19
N LEU A 605 -7.13 33.04 13.83
CA LEU A 605 -7.19 34.33 14.54
C LEU A 605 -7.80 34.17 15.95
N GLY A 606 -6.98 34.26 16.99
CA GLY A 606 -7.47 34.42 18.37
C GLY A 606 -6.46 34.09 19.47
N GLU A 607 -5.54 33.16 19.23
CA GLU A 607 -4.53 32.75 20.22
C GLU A 607 -3.12 32.90 19.61
N ASP A 608 -2.36 33.89 20.08
CA ASP A 608 -0.98 34.21 19.63
C ASP A 608 0.05 33.12 20.04
N THR A 609 -0.31 31.83 20.01
CA THR A 609 0.56 30.75 20.46
C THR A 609 0.37 29.44 19.71
N LEU A 610 1.44 28.94 19.09
CA LEU A 610 1.53 27.56 18.58
C LEU A 610 1.28 26.56 19.72
N THR A 611 0.34 25.64 19.57
CA THR A 611 -0.07 24.69 20.60
C THR A 611 0.46 23.27 20.33
N LEU A 612 0.24 22.35 21.28
CA LEU A 612 0.56 20.93 21.07
C LEU A 612 -0.29 20.29 19.98
N TYR A 613 -1.50 20.79 19.75
CA TYR A 613 -2.39 20.28 18.69
C TYR A 613 -1.79 20.54 17.31
N ASP A 614 -1.19 21.71 17.11
CA ASP A 614 -0.68 22.16 15.81
C ASP A 614 0.57 21.41 15.33
N VAL A 615 1.28 20.74 16.23
CA VAL A 615 2.51 19.99 15.92
C VAL A 615 2.34 18.48 16.09
N ARG A 616 1.26 18.01 16.73
CA ARG A 616 1.09 16.59 17.08
C ARG A 616 0.93 15.74 15.83
N GLY A 617 1.78 14.71 15.73
CA GLY A 617 1.71 13.73 14.63
C GLY A 617 2.24 14.23 13.29
N GLU A 618 2.75 15.46 13.22
CA GLU A 618 3.28 16.03 11.98
C GLU A 618 4.61 15.36 11.55
N ASN A 619 5.40 14.87 12.51
CA ASN A 619 6.64 14.14 12.27
C ASN A 619 7.03 13.32 13.51
N ASP A 620 8.09 12.50 13.40
CA ASP A 620 8.58 11.66 14.50
C ASP A 620 9.03 12.46 15.74
N PHE A 621 9.51 13.68 15.54
CA PHE A 621 9.93 14.58 16.64
C PHE A 621 8.73 15.09 17.47
N PHE A 622 7.56 15.23 16.84
CA PHE A 622 6.30 15.60 17.50
C PHE A 622 5.26 14.46 17.49
N ARG A 623 5.70 13.19 17.43
CA ARG A 623 4.79 12.02 17.50
C ARG A 623 4.07 11.92 18.85
N CYS A 624 4.74 12.33 19.92
CA CYS A 624 4.18 12.46 21.27
C CYS A 624 4.64 13.78 21.90
N PRO A 625 4.10 14.93 21.45
CA PRO A 625 4.60 16.23 21.89
C PRO A 625 4.14 16.49 23.33
N SER A 626 5.03 17.06 24.15
CA SER A 626 4.72 17.55 25.49
C SER A 626 4.89 19.06 25.54
N GLN A 627 4.15 19.75 26.42
CA GLN A 627 4.24 21.21 26.54
C GLN A 627 5.69 21.64 26.76
N ARG A 628 6.40 20.90 27.61
CA ARG A 628 7.82 21.10 27.91
C ARG A 628 8.75 20.97 26.70
N LEU A 629 8.47 20.04 25.78
CA LEU A 629 9.22 19.92 24.52
C LEU A 629 8.92 21.11 23.60
N LEU A 630 7.65 21.46 23.47
CA LEU A 630 7.23 22.60 22.65
C LEU A 630 7.83 23.92 23.18
N ASP A 631 7.84 24.13 24.49
CA ASP A 631 8.45 25.28 25.14
C ASP A 631 9.97 25.31 24.92
N ALA A 632 10.65 24.16 25.01
CA ALA A 632 12.08 24.08 24.75
C ALA A 632 12.42 24.43 23.29
N VAL A 633 11.59 24.00 22.34
CA VAL A 633 11.74 24.33 20.91
C VAL A 633 11.47 25.81 20.67
N LYS A 634 10.41 26.36 21.26
CA LYS A 634 10.09 27.81 21.18
C LYS A 634 11.21 28.66 21.74
N GLU A 635 11.76 28.26 22.89
CA GLU A 635 12.88 28.94 23.54
C GLU A 635 14.16 28.88 22.71
N ALA A 636 14.45 27.73 22.09
CA ALA A 636 15.57 27.59 21.17
C ALA A 636 15.43 28.48 19.92
N PHE A 637 14.20 28.66 19.43
CA PHE A 637 13.90 29.56 18.33
C PHE A 637 14.06 31.04 18.74
N ARG A 638 13.74 31.38 20.00
CA ARG A 638 13.87 32.72 20.60
C ARG A 638 15.33 33.16 20.77
N LEU A 639 16.20 32.26 21.26
CA LEU A 639 17.60 32.56 21.59
C LEU A 639 18.49 32.98 20.40
N ARG A 640 17.95 33.04 19.18
CA ARG A 640 18.62 33.66 18.02
C ARG A 640 18.77 35.18 18.14
N ASP A 641 17.96 35.85 18.97
CA ASP A 641 18.00 37.30 19.15
C ASP A 641 17.59 37.70 20.58
N PRO A 642 18.56 38.04 21.46
CA PRO A 642 18.30 38.33 22.87
C PRO A 642 17.45 39.59 23.13
N GLU A 643 17.34 40.49 22.15
CA GLU A 643 16.64 41.79 22.26
C GLU A 643 15.12 41.66 21.99
N LYS A 644 14.65 40.48 21.61
CA LYS A 644 13.25 40.25 21.20
C LYS A 644 12.29 39.96 22.37
N PRO A 645 10.98 40.21 22.19
CA PRO A 645 9.96 39.97 23.21
C PRO A 645 9.94 38.52 23.74
N LYS A 646 9.43 38.32 24.97
CA LYS A 646 9.35 37.00 25.64
C LYS A 646 8.51 35.96 24.88
N ARG A 647 7.67 36.39 23.94
CA ARG A 647 6.88 35.53 23.05
C ARG A 647 7.47 35.57 21.64
N LEU A 648 7.44 34.44 20.94
CA LEU A 648 7.76 34.41 19.51
C LEU A 648 6.79 35.32 18.75
N LEU A 649 7.30 36.07 17.79
CA LEU A 649 6.45 36.79 16.85
C LEU A 649 5.72 35.78 15.96
N ARG A 650 4.53 36.14 15.48
CA ARG A 650 3.71 35.24 14.64
C ARG A 650 4.45 34.68 13.42
N ASN A 651 5.31 35.50 12.79
CA ASN A 651 6.17 35.07 11.68
C ASN A 651 7.20 34.00 12.08
N GLU A 652 7.66 34.02 13.32
CA GLU A 652 8.59 33.04 13.87
C GLU A 652 7.88 31.72 14.20
N GLU A 653 6.65 31.79 14.72
CA GLU A 653 5.81 30.61 14.93
C GLU A 653 5.44 29.91 13.61
N MET A 654 5.11 30.68 12.57
CA MET A 654 4.90 30.13 11.22
C MET A 654 6.17 29.51 10.66
N SER A 655 7.34 30.12 10.89
CA SER A 655 8.62 29.56 10.46
C SER A 655 8.95 28.26 11.20
N LEU A 656 8.64 28.17 12.50
CA LEU A 656 8.78 26.96 13.30
C LEU A 656 7.85 25.85 12.78
N LEU A 657 6.56 26.15 12.60
CA LEU A 657 5.57 25.19 12.09
C LEU A 657 5.95 24.69 10.69
N PHE A 658 6.36 25.59 9.80
CA PHE A 658 6.84 25.21 8.48
C PHE A 658 8.09 24.32 8.54
N THR A 659 9.03 24.63 9.43
CA THR A 659 10.22 23.79 9.65
C THR A 659 9.82 22.41 10.15
N ALA A 660 8.88 22.32 11.10
CA ALA A 660 8.36 21.04 11.59
C ALA A 660 7.73 20.20 10.48
N LEU A 661 6.96 20.82 9.58
CA LEU A 661 6.29 20.15 8.48
C LEU A 661 7.25 19.67 7.38
N VAL A 662 8.35 20.41 7.16
CA VAL A 662 9.32 20.11 6.10
C VAL A 662 10.41 19.15 6.59
N ASN A 663 11.08 19.47 7.70
CA ASN A 663 12.14 18.66 8.29
C ASN A 663 12.38 19.07 9.75
N PRO A 664 12.17 18.18 10.75
CA PRO A 664 12.38 18.51 12.16
C PRO A 664 13.85 18.57 12.61
N GLU A 665 14.81 18.13 11.80
CA GLU A 665 16.25 18.12 12.15
C GLU A 665 16.78 19.49 12.65
N PRO A 666 16.47 20.64 12.03
CA PRO A 666 16.92 21.93 12.53
C PRO A 666 16.34 22.25 13.91
N LEU A 667 15.08 21.85 14.19
CA LEU A 667 14.45 22.07 15.49
C LEU A 667 15.14 21.23 16.57
N LEU A 668 15.48 19.98 16.25
CA LEU A 668 16.25 19.10 17.12
C LEU A 668 17.62 19.71 17.43
N LEU A 669 18.39 20.08 16.41
CA LEU A 669 19.76 20.59 16.55
C LEU A 669 19.84 21.96 17.23
N MET A 670 18.82 22.80 17.09
CA MET A 670 18.72 24.08 17.82
C MET A 670 18.33 23.88 19.28
N THR A 671 17.44 22.92 19.56
CA THR A 671 16.91 22.70 20.91
C THR A 671 17.92 21.99 21.80
N PHE A 672 18.56 20.96 21.27
CA PHE A 672 19.49 20.09 21.96
C PHE A 672 20.89 20.31 21.41
N THR A 673 21.59 21.30 21.96
CA THR A 673 22.95 21.66 21.50
C THR A 673 24.03 20.93 22.28
N SER A 674 25.19 20.75 21.66
CA SER A 674 26.40 20.25 22.35
C SER A 674 26.87 21.17 23.49
N GLU A 675 26.63 22.47 23.39
CA GLU A 675 26.88 23.42 24.49
C GLU A 675 26.03 23.14 25.74
N LYS A 676 24.84 22.55 25.55
CA LYS A 676 23.96 22.07 26.62
C LYS A 676 24.24 20.61 27.03
N GLY A 677 25.36 20.04 26.55
CA GLY A 677 25.81 18.69 26.86
C GLY A 677 25.14 17.58 26.03
N TRP A 678 24.41 17.91 24.97
CA TRP A 678 23.75 16.92 24.13
C TRP A 678 24.68 16.40 23.01
N PRO A 679 24.57 15.13 22.60
CA PRO A 679 25.43 14.52 21.58
C PRO A 679 25.04 14.92 20.14
N PHE A 680 24.77 16.20 19.90
CA PHE A 680 24.42 16.75 18.57
C PHE A 680 25.48 17.73 18.07
N PRO A 681 25.75 17.76 16.74
CA PRO A 681 26.68 18.71 16.15
C PRO A 681 26.20 20.14 16.37
N ARG A 682 27.14 21.09 16.52
CA ARG A 682 26.76 22.50 16.71
C ARG A 682 25.99 23.01 15.49
N TYR A 683 24.83 23.62 15.73
CA TYR A 683 24.01 24.24 14.70
C TYR A 683 24.41 25.70 14.52
N TYR A 684 24.78 26.11 13.30
CA TYR A 684 25.22 27.48 13.00
C TYR A 684 24.12 28.36 12.41
N GLY A 685 23.08 27.77 11.79
CA GLY A 685 21.96 28.53 11.24
C GLY A 685 21.25 27.85 10.08
N ALA A 686 20.22 28.51 9.56
CA ALA A 686 19.52 28.13 8.33
C ALA A 686 19.36 29.35 7.42
N CYS A 687 19.42 29.13 6.11
CA CYS A 687 19.08 30.11 5.09
C CYS A 687 18.13 29.49 4.08
N GLY A 688 16.83 29.84 4.18
CA GLY A 688 15.80 29.36 3.27
C GLY A 688 15.68 27.84 3.27
N ARG A 689 16.29 27.18 2.27
CA ARG A 689 16.24 25.72 2.02
C ARG A 689 17.45 24.95 2.56
N PHE A 690 18.40 25.60 3.22
CA PHE A 690 19.63 24.95 3.69
C PHE A 690 19.89 25.22 5.17
N ILE A 691 20.57 24.28 5.82
CA ILE A 691 21.13 24.43 7.18
C ILE A 691 22.65 24.30 7.19
N VAL A 692 23.27 24.98 8.13
CA VAL A 692 24.73 24.94 8.36
C VAL A 692 24.98 24.33 9.73
N VAL A 693 25.76 23.26 9.76
CA VAL A 693 26.07 22.48 10.97
C VAL A 693 27.56 22.20 11.08
N GLU A 694 28.04 21.95 12.28
CA GLU A 694 29.42 21.56 12.56
C GLU A 694 29.80 20.26 11.86
N HIS A 695 30.97 20.27 11.22
CA HIS A 695 31.58 19.06 10.68
C HIS A 695 32.38 18.36 11.78
N ARG A 696 31.74 17.43 12.49
CA ARG A 696 32.46 16.49 13.36
C ARG A 696 32.98 15.34 12.53
N LEU A 697 34.29 15.36 12.23
CA LEU A 697 35.00 14.13 11.85
C LEU A 697 34.92 13.22 13.07
N GLY A 698 34.20 12.10 12.97
CA GLY A 698 34.36 11.03 13.95
C GLY A 698 35.82 10.60 13.91
N THR A 699 36.59 10.92 14.95
CA THR A 699 37.85 10.24 15.20
C THR A 699 37.49 8.79 15.52
N THR A 700 37.96 7.89 14.66
CA THR A 700 37.71 6.44 14.65
C THR A 700 38.01 5.76 15.97
#